data_AF-A0A087U6V1-F1
#
_entry.id   AF-A0A087U6V1-F1
#
_cell.length_a   1.000
_cell.length_b   1.000
_cell.length_c   1.000
_cell.angle_alpha   90.00
_cell.angle_beta   90.00
_cell.angle_gamma   90.00
#
_symmetry.space_group_name_H-M   'P 1'
#
loop_
_entity.id
_entity.type
_entity.pdbx_description
1 polymer ?
#
loop_
_entity_poly.entity_id
_entity_poly.type
_entity_poly.pdbx_seq_one_letter_code
_entity_poly.pdbx_strand_id
1 'polypeptide(L)'
;MHKIYDLLLRLLKRAKMYVDPAVHGTTKLTSYFAVMTYCLVTKTEKLMFSPYFLDLWNLFQPKLSEPAIPVHMNKQALLLFWYHVCIDCPENVKLIIQNPHVTKNIAFNYILADHEDQEVIVFNRCMLPAYYGLLRLCCQQSRPFTRQLASHQNIQWAFKNITPYTTQYNAAINELFKLMRLFVTKYSDATEQELREIHHFKRTTLRLYLGVLDARACWATLINVLRILVETTDDRIFVIYNNGLPLLFQAFYTLHMMYHEATACHVTADMVDLLAIVQDLLKTARTNRDTLELRQWLATWKDQPDIMRKLLTLLNSFTPPELRQICIEVLQEMVLLYPNESLSTLVPLLAGCHATFQESNSPGSTGPFFPRRGQKLLPSKTSIRPPRPVVQMFLHASQLESSKGVDEDYDHQLIDFYLPYHQLVDMLCRVAISNECITADLVSLSAMLAIEGVPLHLPVFPKLWLDIIHSDVGREFIQLLCNSSYFIDYLESVLLDERTCLNHPLIFQLFSVLLPKVSNQVINDQMLTHVSALMSTFAKTYEAADISKHAYKLNADLRALCLVFSVEQPSEVPKEFKKTVNNIIENCSQLVKSENCNSANCKDEKNVNQDGDIQVKSLDNNKDENQSPTTSTEGQPTKRQRLSSSEKDSSSPIKIENSSPSKPFDEKKFFQPGEHCDPFLIPAISSSSSPRWVEMLHKSALTLNSLLQENS
;
A
#
# COMPACT_ATOMS: atom_id res chain seq x y z
N MET A 1 37.82 26.40 33.14
CA MET A 1 36.35 26.25 33.02
C MET A 1 35.78 25.33 34.10
N HIS A 2 36.24 24.06 34.25
CA HIS A 2 35.76 23.15 35.32
C HIS A 2 35.77 23.76 36.75
N LYS A 3 36.82 24.50 37.15
CA LYS A 3 36.88 25.17 38.47
C LYS A 3 35.77 26.21 38.67
N ILE A 4 35.40 26.93 37.61
CA ILE A 4 34.30 27.92 37.64
C ILE A 4 32.98 27.18 37.78
N TYR A 5 32.79 26.11 37.01
CA TYR A 5 31.58 25.29 37.09
C TYR A 5 31.40 24.64 38.47
N ASP A 6 32.45 24.06 39.06
CA ASP A 6 32.40 23.51 40.43
C ASP A 6 32.04 24.59 41.46
N LEU A 7 32.61 25.80 41.34
CA LEU A 7 32.24 26.92 42.21
C LEU A 7 30.76 27.27 42.06
N LEU A 8 30.24 27.33 40.82
CA LEU A 8 28.82 27.59 40.57
C LEU A 8 27.96 26.48 41.18
N LEU A 9 28.28 25.20 40.97
CA LEU A 9 27.55 24.09 41.58
C LEU A 9 27.46 24.19 43.11
N ARG A 10 28.54 24.54 43.80
CA ARG A 10 28.56 24.76 45.26
C ARG A 10 27.63 25.90 45.72
N LEU A 11 27.31 26.84 44.84
CA LEU A 11 26.38 27.94 45.13
C LEU A 11 24.90 27.55 45.00
N LEU A 12 24.56 26.38 44.43
CA LEU A 12 23.16 25.92 44.31
C LEU A 12 22.42 25.94 45.66
N LYS A 13 23.06 25.46 46.72
CA LYS A 13 22.48 25.48 48.07
C LYS A 13 22.14 26.89 48.55
N ARG A 14 22.97 27.89 48.21
CA ARG A 14 22.76 29.30 48.56
C ARG A 14 21.74 29.98 47.65
N ALA A 15 21.58 29.50 46.42
CA ALA A 15 20.61 30.02 45.46
C ALA A 15 19.16 29.96 45.99
N LYS A 16 18.89 29.11 46.99
CA LYS A 16 17.59 28.95 47.67
C LYS A 16 17.06 30.24 48.32
N MET A 17 17.92 31.23 48.56
CA MET A 17 17.50 32.54 49.07
C MET A 17 16.91 33.44 47.97
N TYR A 18 17.21 33.17 46.69
CA TYR A 18 16.86 34.02 45.55
C TYR A 18 15.64 33.54 44.74
N VAL A 19 14.94 32.51 45.22
CA VAL A 19 13.79 31.92 44.52
C VAL A 19 12.44 32.49 44.98
N ASP A 20 12.42 33.34 46.02
CA ASP A 20 11.19 34.00 46.46
C ASP A 20 10.76 35.05 45.41
N PRO A 21 9.62 34.84 44.73
CA PRO A 21 9.17 35.76 43.68
C PRO A 21 8.78 37.13 44.23
N ALA A 22 8.34 37.25 45.49
CA ALA A 22 7.94 38.53 46.08
C ALA A 22 9.15 39.43 46.37
N VAL A 23 10.31 38.83 46.68
CA VAL A 23 11.54 39.56 47.03
C VAL A 23 12.47 39.74 45.84
N HIS A 24 12.61 38.69 45.02
CA HIS A 24 13.64 38.64 43.97
C HIS A 24 13.08 38.56 42.55
N GLY A 25 11.76 38.50 42.39
CA GLY A 25 11.11 38.34 41.10
C GLY A 25 11.38 36.96 40.46
N THR A 26 10.96 36.80 39.21
CA THR A 26 10.98 35.49 38.54
C THR A 26 12.20 35.27 37.65
N THR A 27 13.16 36.21 37.58
CA THR A 27 14.29 36.21 36.62
C THR A 27 15.68 36.19 37.26
N LYS A 28 15.76 36.29 38.60
CA LYS A 28 17.04 36.49 39.33
C LYS A 28 18.10 35.41 39.07
N LEU A 29 17.70 34.17 38.85
CA LEU A 29 18.60 33.02 38.67
C LEU A 29 18.83 32.68 37.19
N THR A 30 18.20 33.38 36.25
CA THR A 30 18.28 33.05 34.82
C THR A 30 19.72 33.06 34.30
N SER A 31 20.47 34.14 34.53
CA SER A 31 21.87 34.25 34.09
C SER A 31 22.78 33.23 34.77
N TYR A 32 22.50 32.90 36.03
CA TYR A 32 23.25 31.91 36.78
C TYR A 32 23.12 30.52 36.14
N PHE A 33 21.89 30.06 35.85
CA PHE A 33 21.67 28.78 35.18
C PHE A 33 22.13 28.79 33.72
N ALA A 34 22.07 29.93 33.03
CA ALA A 34 22.61 30.07 31.68
C ALA A 34 24.13 29.80 31.64
N VAL A 35 24.90 30.40 32.56
CA VAL A 35 26.35 30.17 32.67
C VAL A 35 26.64 28.72 33.07
N MET A 36 25.87 28.16 34.00
CA MET A 36 26.02 26.74 34.37
C MET A 36 25.78 25.81 33.17
N THR A 37 24.78 26.10 32.34
CA THR A 37 24.48 25.32 31.13
C THR A 37 25.60 25.47 30.09
N TYR A 38 26.15 26.67 29.92
CA TYR A 38 27.28 26.93 29.02
C TYR A 38 28.53 26.14 29.40
N CYS A 39 28.70 25.80 30.68
CA CYS A 39 29.81 24.98 31.15
C CYS A 39 29.68 23.49 30.77
N LEU A 40 28.53 23.02 30.29
CA LEU A 40 28.29 21.60 29.98
C LEU A 40 28.83 21.21 28.58
N VAL A 41 30.15 21.30 28.41
CA VAL A 41 30.80 21.03 27.11
C VAL A 41 30.97 19.53 26.88
N THR A 42 31.34 18.76 27.91
CA THR A 42 31.60 17.33 27.80
C THR A 42 30.82 16.53 28.85
N LYS A 43 30.95 15.20 28.81
CA LYS A 43 30.39 14.32 29.85
C LYS A 43 31.02 14.57 31.22
N THR A 44 32.27 15.06 31.29
CA THR A 44 32.98 15.31 32.54
C THR A 44 32.24 16.33 33.41
N GLU A 45 31.82 17.47 32.85
CA GLU A 45 31.07 18.47 33.62
C GLU A 45 29.71 17.96 34.04
N LYS A 46 29.04 17.17 33.20
CA LYS A 46 27.77 16.52 33.59
C LYS A 46 27.95 15.64 34.82
N LEU A 47 29.02 14.85 34.91
CA LEU A 47 29.30 14.02 36.09
C LEU A 47 29.67 14.83 37.34
N MET A 48 30.24 16.03 37.18
CA MET A 48 30.53 16.91 38.32
C MET A 48 29.26 17.39 39.04
N PHE A 49 28.09 17.37 38.38
CA PHE A 49 26.81 17.76 38.98
C PHE A 49 26.30 16.77 40.04
N SER A 50 26.63 15.48 39.94
CA SER A 50 25.99 14.42 40.74
C SER A 50 25.92 14.68 42.26
N PRO A 51 26.96 15.21 42.94
CA PRO A 51 26.90 15.52 44.38
C PRO A 51 25.91 16.63 44.75
N TYR A 52 25.53 17.48 43.78
CA TYR A 52 24.70 18.67 43.97
C TYR A 52 23.25 18.47 43.52
N PHE A 53 22.89 17.24 43.15
CA PHE A 53 21.55 16.89 42.67
C PHE A 53 20.43 17.29 43.63
N LEU A 54 20.59 16.99 44.92
CA LEU A 54 19.59 17.33 45.93
C LEU A 54 19.46 18.85 46.16
N ASP A 55 20.56 19.59 46.00
CA ASP A 55 20.52 21.05 46.09
C ASP A 55 19.68 21.63 44.94
N LEU A 56 19.84 21.13 43.71
CA LEU A 56 19.00 21.52 42.57
C LEU A 56 17.53 21.16 42.81
N TRP A 57 17.25 19.93 43.26
CA TRP A 57 15.89 19.48 43.54
C TRP A 57 15.18 20.38 44.57
N ASN A 58 15.86 20.74 45.65
CA ASN A 58 15.31 21.60 46.71
C ASN A 58 15.10 23.06 46.29
N LEU A 59 15.67 23.49 45.15
CA LEU A 59 15.31 24.74 44.49
C LEU A 59 14.05 24.57 43.66
N PHE A 60 13.92 23.46 42.95
CA PHE A 60 12.78 23.20 42.08
C PHE A 60 11.49 22.94 42.89
N GLN A 61 11.48 21.90 43.73
CA GLN A 61 10.32 21.53 44.55
C GLN A 61 10.54 21.91 46.01
N PRO A 62 9.56 22.55 46.69
CA PRO A 62 8.29 23.07 46.13
C PRO A 62 8.44 24.44 45.46
N LYS A 63 9.60 25.09 45.62
CA LYS A 63 9.71 26.55 45.54
C LYS A 63 9.51 27.16 44.16
N LEU A 64 9.88 26.48 43.08
CA LEU A 64 9.72 26.96 41.71
C LEU A 64 8.60 26.25 40.97
N SER A 65 8.30 24.99 41.32
CA SER A 65 7.33 24.13 40.63
C SER A 65 5.88 24.31 41.09
N GLU A 66 5.63 24.58 42.37
CA GLU A 66 4.29 24.70 42.96
C GLU A 66 3.65 26.10 42.83
N PRO A 67 4.39 27.23 42.92
CA PRO A 67 3.76 28.53 42.76
C PRO A 67 3.00 28.61 41.43
N ALA A 68 1.74 29.04 41.49
CA ALA A 68 0.86 29.22 40.34
C ALA A 68 1.22 30.48 39.53
N ILE A 69 2.50 30.60 39.17
CA ILE A 69 3.05 31.69 38.38
C ILE A 69 3.16 31.19 36.93
N PRO A 70 2.38 31.77 35.99
CA PRO A 70 2.36 31.32 34.60
C PRO A 70 3.73 31.39 33.92
N VAL A 71 4.42 32.53 34.10
CA VAL A 71 5.70 32.83 33.47
C VAL A 71 6.78 32.96 34.55
N HIS A 72 7.50 31.86 34.80
CA HIS A 72 8.54 31.80 35.81
C HIS A 72 9.92 31.52 35.19
N MET A 73 10.67 32.57 34.88
CA MET A 73 11.94 32.44 34.12
C MET A 73 13.04 31.66 34.87
N ASN A 74 13.11 31.74 36.20
CA ASN A 74 14.01 30.91 37.01
C ASN A 74 13.70 29.42 36.87
N LYS A 75 12.40 29.05 36.84
CA LYS A 75 11.94 27.66 36.62
C LYS A 75 12.38 27.15 35.25
N GLN A 76 12.15 27.95 34.20
CA GLN A 76 12.59 27.63 32.84
C GLN A 76 14.11 27.43 32.77
N ALA A 77 14.90 28.36 33.32
CA ALA A 77 16.35 28.28 33.27
C ALA A 77 16.89 27.07 34.06
N LEU A 78 16.29 26.76 35.21
CA LEU A 78 16.63 25.57 36.00
C LEU A 78 16.32 24.28 35.22
N LEU A 79 15.11 24.15 34.66
CA LEU A 79 14.70 22.96 33.90
C LEU A 79 15.55 22.76 32.65
N LEU A 80 15.93 23.84 31.96
CA LEU A 80 16.87 23.78 30.85
C LEU A 80 18.22 23.23 31.30
N PHE A 81 18.81 23.80 32.34
CA PHE A 81 20.08 23.30 32.89
C PHE A 81 19.97 21.81 33.30
N TRP A 82 18.90 21.45 34.01
CA TRP A 82 18.68 20.08 34.49
C TRP A 82 18.51 19.09 33.34
N TYR A 83 17.78 19.47 32.29
CA TYR A 83 17.67 18.63 31.10
C TYR A 83 19.04 18.42 30.45
N HIS A 84 19.83 19.47 30.21
CA HIS A 84 21.14 19.38 29.56
C HIS A 84 22.17 18.58 30.36
N VAL A 85 22.12 18.64 31.70
CA VAL A 85 23.02 17.85 32.55
C VAL A 85 22.67 16.36 32.55
N CYS A 86 21.44 16.01 32.14
CA CYS A 86 20.96 14.63 32.01
C CYS A 86 21.07 14.03 30.60
N ILE A 87 21.04 14.85 29.53
CA ILE A 87 21.22 14.38 28.15
C ILE A 87 22.55 13.60 28.03
N ASP A 88 22.52 12.42 27.43
CA ASP A 88 23.68 11.53 27.24
C ASP A 88 24.46 11.20 28.54
N CYS A 89 23.81 11.33 29.69
CA CYS A 89 24.39 11.10 31.02
C CYS A 89 23.44 10.27 31.90
N PRO A 90 23.33 8.94 31.67
CA PRO A 90 22.42 8.07 32.42
C PRO A 90 22.70 8.06 33.93
N GLU A 91 23.94 8.35 34.35
CA GLU A 91 24.33 8.47 35.75
C GLU A 91 23.51 9.55 36.48
N ASN A 92 23.28 10.70 35.84
CA ASN A 92 22.48 11.78 36.42
C ASN A 92 20.99 11.48 36.38
N VAL A 93 20.52 10.77 35.35
CA VAL A 93 19.12 10.30 35.29
C VAL A 93 18.86 9.29 36.42
N LYS A 94 19.82 8.41 36.74
CA LYS A 94 19.73 7.45 37.85
C LYS A 94 19.47 8.14 39.19
N LEU A 95 20.07 9.31 39.44
CA LEU A 95 19.82 10.09 40.66
C LEU A 95 18.35 10.48 40.82
N ILE A 96 17.65 10.73 39.70
CA ILE A 96 16.21 11.04 39.68
C ILE A 96 15.41 9.79 40.00
N ILE A 97 15.59 8.72 39.21
CA ILE A 97 14.75 7.52 39.30
C ILE A 97 14.99 6.67 40.56
N GLN A 98 16.16 6.80 41.20
CA GLN A 98 16.48 6.12 42.45
C GLN A 98 15.98 6.87 43.69
N ASN A 99 15.49 8.12 43.54
CA ASN A 99 15.01 8.92 44.66
C ASN A 99 13.47 8.92 44.70
N PRO A 100 12.83 8.20 45.65
CA PRO A 100 11.37 8.10 45.70
C PRO A 100 10.64 9.42 45.95
N HIS A 101 11.30 10.38 46.61
CA HIS A 101 10.72 11.70 46.82
C HIS A 101 10.67 12.49 45.51
N VAL A 102 11.68 12.33 44.65
CA VAL A 102 11.73 13.01 43.35
C VAL A 102 10.75 12.36 42.39
N THR A 103 10.77 11.03 42.24
CA THR A 103 9.89 10.32 41.30
C THR A 103 8.39 10.54 41.57
N LYS A 104 8.01 10.72 42.84
CA LYS A 104 6.62 11.05 43.22
C LYS A 104 6.20 12.47 42.88
N ASN A 105 7.13 13.42 42.81
CA ASN A 105 6.80 14.84 42.77
C ASN A 105 7.26 15.57 41.50
N ILE A 106 8.17 15.00 40.71
CA ILE A 106 8.73 15.66 39.52
C ILE A 106 7.68 16.00 38.46
N ALA A 107 6.55 15.29 38.45
CA ALA A 107 5.43 15.54 37.55
C ALA A 107 4.50 16.69 38.01
N PHE A 108 4.63 17.17 39.26
CA PHE A 108 3.88 18.33 39.77
C PHE A 108 4.58 19.64 39.37
N ASN A 109 4.48 19.98 38.10
CA ASN A 109 4.93 21.25 37.55
C ASN A 109 3.70 22.07 37.13
N TYR A 110 3.49 23.25 37.73
CA TYR A 110 2.42 24.15 37.31
C TYR A 110 2.67 24.67 35.88
N ILE A 111 1.69 24.48 34.99
CA ILE A 111 1.70 24.92 33.60
C ILE A 111 0.37 25.62 33.33
N LEU A 112 0.43 26.89 32.90
CA LEU A 112 -0.72 27.57 32.29
C LEU A 112 -0.67 27.34 30.78
N ALA A 113 -1.77 26.87 30.20
CA ALA A 113 -1.95 26.72 28.76
C ALA A 113 -2.98 27.74 28.26
N ASP A 114 -2.63 29.02 28.35
CA ASP A 114 -3.35 30.08 27.67
C ASP A 114 -2.79 30.18 26.24
N HIS A 115 -3.64 29.88 25.25
CA HIS A 115 -3.27 29.80 23.83
C HIS A 115 -3.46 31.12 23.08
N GLU A 116 -3.89 32.16 23.80
CA GLU A 116 -4.09 33.52 23.28
C GLU A 116 -3.01 34.47 23.83
N ASP A 117 -2.51 34.22 25.05
CA ASP A 117 -1.41 34.97 25.65
C ASP A 117 -0.04 34.61 25.03
N GLN A 118 0.53 35.55 24.26
CA GLN A 118 1.83 35.38 23.61
C GLN A 118 3.00 35.19 24.58
N GLU A 119 2.97 35.82 25.76
CA GLU A 119 4.05 35.67 26.74
C GLU A 119 4.07 34.24 27.28
N VAL A 120 2.88 33.69 27.59
CA VAL A 120 2.71 32.30 28.03
C VAL A 120 3.13 31.33 26.93
N ILE A 121 2.74 31.56 25.67
CA ILE A 121 3.12 30.70 24.54
C ILE A 121 4.64 30.68 24.37
N VAL A 122 5.31 31.83 24.37
CA VAL A 122 6.77 31.93 24.21
C VAL A 122 7.50 31.25 25.37
N PHE A 123 7.03 31.45 26.60
CA PHE A 123 7.58 30.78 27.77
C PHE A 123 7.47 29.25 27.65
N ASN A 124 6.28 28.74 27.32
CA ASN A 124 6.00 27.32 27.18
C ASN A 124 6.80 26.68 26.03
N ARG A 125 6.96 27.38 24.91
CA ARG A 125 7.81 26.95 23.77
C ARG A 125 9.25 26.66 24.21
N CYS A 126 9.78 27.41 25.18
CA CYS A 126 11.14 27.23 25.67
C CYS A 126 11.22 26.21 26.80
N MET A 127 10.28 26.23 27.75
CA MET A 127 10.34 25.43 28.98
C MET A 127 9.86 23.99 28.79
N LEU A 128 8.73 23.79 28.10
CA LEU A 128 8.07 22.49 28.01
C LEU A 128 8.91 21.40 27.33
N PRO A 129 9.67 21.67 26.24
CA PRO A 129 10.51 20.64 25.62
C PRO A 129 11.56 20.08 26.60
N ALA A 130 12.18 20.94 27.41
CA ALA A 130 13.16 20.51 28.41
C ALA A 130 12.51 19.71 29.54
N TYR A 131 11.33 20.15 30.00
CA TYR A 131 10.57 19.46 31.04
C TYR A 131 10.14 18.05 30.61
N TYR A 132 9.43 17.93 29.48
CA TYR A 132 9.00 16.61 28.99
C TYR A 132 10.18 15.76 28.51
N GLY A 133 11.24 16.39 28.01
CA GLY A 133 12.51 15.72 27.69
C GLY A 133 13.16 15.08 28.92
N LEU A 134 13.18 15.77 30.05
CA LEU A 134 13.69 15.23 31.31
C LEU A 134 12.87 14.01 31.76
N LEU A 135 11.54 14.12 31.73
CA LEU A 135 10.63 13.01 32.05
C LEU A 135 10.85 11.82 31.10
N ARG A 136 11.04 12.08 29.81
CA ARG A 136 11.35 11.04 28.81
C ARG A 136 12.65 10.31 29.12
N LEU A 137 13.72 11.04 29.45
CA LEU A 137 15.00 10.43 29.83
C LEU A 137 14.83 9.51 31.05
N CYS A 138 14.02 9.91 32.03
CA CYS A 138 13.69 9.08 33.19
C CYS A 138 12.91 7.82 32.79
N CYS A 139 11.93 7.94 31.90
CA CYS A 139 11.16 6.80 31.38
C CYS A 139 12.04 5.79 30.62
N GLN A 140 12.99 6.28 29.81
CA GLN A 140 13.92 5.40 29.09
C GLN A 140 14.79 4.54 30.03
N GLN A 141 15.05 5.01 31.25
CA GLN A 141 15.90 4.32 32.23
C GLN A 141 15.11 3.51 33.26
N SER A 142 13.80 3.74 33.43
CA SER A 142 13.00 3.11 34.48
C SER A 142 11.59 2.76 34.02
N ARG A 143 11.32 1.45 33.89
CA ARG A 143 9.98 0.94 33.58
C ARG A 143 8.96 1.24 34.69
N PRO A 144 9.27 1.06 36.00
CA PRO A 144 8.32 1.43 37.06
C PRO A 144 7.95 2.91 37.03
N PHE A 145 8.92 3.80 36.83
CA PHE A 145 8.66 5.23 36.70
C PHE A 145 7.78 5.52 35.47
N THR A 146 8.03 4.83 34.36
CA THR A 146 7.23 4.95 33.13
C THR A 146 5.76 4.58 33.37
N ARG A 147 5.47 3.50 34.10
CA ARG A 147 4.11 3.11 34.46
C ARG A 147 3.43 4.11 35.38
N GLN A 148 4.15 4.57 36.41
CA GLN A 148 3.65 5.61 37.31
C GLN A 148 3.34 6.92 36.57
N LEU A 149 4.19 7.32 35.62
CA LEU A 149 4.02 8.56 34.89
C LEU A 149 2.87 8.46 33.86
N ALA A 150 2.66 7.30 33.25
CA ALA A 150 1.58 7.08 32.29
C ALA A 150 0.18 7.33 32.89
N SER A 151 -0.02 6.99 34.16
CA SER A 151 -1.29 7.22 34.88
C SER A 151 -1.38 8.60 35.55
N HIS A 152 -0.35 9.45 35.42
CA HIS A 152 -0.30 10.72 36.11
C HIS A 152 -1.24 11.77 35.48
N GLN A 153 -2.04 12.44 36.32
CA GLN A 153 -3.06 13.39 35.86
C GLN A 153 -2.48 14.56 35.06
N ASN A 154 -1.34 15.13 35.47
CA ASN A 154 -0.70 16.22 34.72
C ASN A 154 -0.23 15.81 33.32
N ILE A 155 0.08 14.53 33.10
CA ILE A 155 0.46 14.01 31.79
C ILE A 155 -0.77 13.83 30.92
N GLN A 156 -1.87 13.32 31.48
CA GLN A 156 -3.16 13.26 30.78
C GLN A 156 -3.67 14.67 30.43
N TRP A 157 -3.49 15.63 31.34
CA TRP A 157 -3.79 17.05 31.09
C TRP A 157 -2.94 17.62 29.95
N ALA A 158 -1.65 17.30 29.90
CA ALA A 158 -0.76 17.76 28.83
C ALA A 158 -1.17 17.19 27.47
N PHE A 159 -1.54 15.90 27.41
CA PHE A 159 -2.11 15.31 26.20
C PHE A 159 -3.36 16.07 25.73
N LYS A 160 -4.28 16.39 26.64
CA LYS A 160 -5.51 17.13 26.31
C LYS A 160 -5.27 18.57 25.86
N ASN A 161 -4.41 19.32 26.53
CA ASN A 161 -4.35 20.78 26.39
C ASN A 161 -3.12 21.29 25.62
N ILE A 162 -2.07 20.49 25.43
CA ILE A 162 -0.87 20.91 24.69
C ILE A 162 -0.86 20.30 23.28
N THR A 163 -1.13 19.00 23.15
CA THR A 163 -0.99 18.31 21.85
C THR A 163 -1.92 18.73 20.72
N PRO A 164 -3.11 19.33 20.95
CA PRO A 164 -3.91 19.89 19.86
C PRO A 164 -3.25 21.10 19.16
N TYR A 165 -2.31 21.79 19.81
CA TYR A 165 -1.74 23.06 19.34
C TYR A 165 -0.39 22.88 18.65
N THR A 166 -0.37 22.10 17.57
CA THR A 166 0.85 21.70 16.82
C THR A 166 1.68 22.88 16.33
N THR A 167 1.04 23.95 15.85
CA THR A 167 1.70 25.17 15.38
C THR A 167 2.33 25.98 16.52
N GLN A 168 1.82 25.85 17.74
CA GLN A 168 2.32 26.57 18.91
C GLN A 168 3.45 25.79 19.59
N TYR A 169 3.29 24.48 19.81
CA TYR A 169 4.15 23.71 20.72
C TYR A 169 4.87 22.52 20.07
N ASN A 170 5.15 22.55 18.77
CA ASN A 170 5.77 21.45 18.01
C ASN A 170 6.86 20.67 18.78
N ALA A 171 7.88 21.37 19.32
CA ALA A 171 8.96 20.71 20.07
C ALA A 171 8.47 19.96 21.32
N ALA A 172 7.57 20.53 22.11
CA ALA A 172 7.02 19.89 23.31
C ALA A 172 6.08 18.72 22.94
N ILE A 173 5.34 18.85 21.85
CA ILE A 173 4.44 17.79 21.35
C ILE A 173 5.26 16.58 20.89
N ASN A 174 6.39 16.80 20.22
CA ASN A 174 7.32 15.72 19.87
C ASN A 174 7.87 14.98 21.09
N GLU A 175 8.12 15.70 22.20
CA GLU A 175 8.50 15.10 23.48
C GLU A 175 7.38 14.25 24.08
N LEU A 176 6.15 14.78 24.08
CA LEU A 176 4.95 14.09 24.56
C LEU A 176 4.63 12.83 23.74
N PHE A 177 4.75 12.85 22.42
CA PHE A 177 4.57 11.65 21.60
C PHE A 177 5.66 10.61 21.82
N LYS A 178 6.91 11.03 22.08
CA LYS A 178 7.97 10.10 22.47
C LYS A 178 7.70 9.47 23.85
N LEU A 179 7.15 10.23 24.81
CA LEU A 179 6.64 9.68 26.07
C LEU A 179 5.50 8.69 25.85
N MET A 180 4.51 9.03 25.02
CA MET A 180 3.39 8.15 24.70
C MET A 180 3.86 6.81 24.13
N ARG A 181 4.85 6.80 23.24
CA ARG A 181 5.48 5.56 22.73
C ARG A 181 6.09 4.72 23.85
N LEU A 182 6.82 5.35 24.79
CA LEU A 182 7.36 4.64 25.96
C LEU A 182 6.25 4.09 26.86
N PHE A 183 5.14 4.80 27.02
CA PHE A 183 3.98 4.35 27.80
C PHE A 183 3.31 3.10 27.22
N VAL A 184 3.38 2.88 25.91
CA VAL A 184 2.79 1.70 25.26
C VAL A 184 3.80 0.64 24.83
N THR A 185 5.08 0.86 25.07
CA THR A 185 6.13 -0.12 24.74
C THR A 185 5.93 -1.40 25.57
N LYS A 186 5.79 -2.52 24.86
CA LYS A 186 5.75 -3.87 25.44
C LYS A 186 7.16 -4.45 25.39
N TYR A 187 7.62 -5.00 26.51
CA TYR A 187 8.89 -5.73 26.60
C TYR A 187 8.62 -7.23 26.60
N SER A 188 9.59 -8.03 26.13
CA SER A 188 9.45 -9.49 26.07
C SER A 188 9.25 -10.14 27.45
N ASP A 189 9.75 -9.48 28.50
CA ASP A 189 9.66 -9.86 29.90
C ASP A 189 8.58 -9.08 30.67
N ALA A 190 7.65 -8.42 29.97
CA ALA A 190 6.60 -7.63 30.61
C ALA A 190 5.65 -8.52 31.43
N THR A 191 5.38 -8.11 32.67
CA THR A 191 4.43 -8.77 33.56
C THR A 191 2.98 -8.56 33.11
N GLU A 192 2.05 -9.44 33.53
CA GLU A 192 0.62 -9.22 33.26
C GLU A 192 0.11 -7.87 33.77
N GLN A 193 0.62 -7.43 34.92
CA GLN A 193 0.26 -6.13 35.49
C GLN A 193 0.69 -4.98 34.57
N GLU A 194 1.92 -5.01 34.06
CA GLU A 194 2.40 -4.00 33.10
C GLU A 194 1.58 -4.00 31.82
N LEU A 195 1.19 -5.18 31.30
CA LEU A 195 0.34 -5.29 30.12
C LEU A 195 -1.06 -4.70 30.36
N ARG A 196 -1.66 -4.93 31.54
CA ARG A 196 -2.94 -4.33 31.93
C ARG A 196 -2.83 -2.80 32.05
N GLU A 197 -1.74 -2.29 32.61
CA GLU A 197 -1.49 -0.85 32.71
C GLU A 197 -1.29 -0.20 31.34
N ILE A 198 -0.57 -0.86 30.41
CA ILE A 198 -0.45 -0.41 29.01
C ILE A 198 -1.83 -0.36 28.37
N HIS A 199 -2.62 -1.43 28.49
CA HIS A 199 -3.97 -1.48 27.92
C HIS A 199 -4.86 -0.37 28.47
N HIS A 200 -4.86 -0.18 29.80
CA HIS A 200 -5.61 0.87 30.46
C HIS A 200 -5.20 2.27 29.97
N PHE A 201 -3.90 2.54 29.86
CA PHE A 201 -3.39 3.80 29.30
C PHE A 201 -3.91 4.01 27.87
N LYS A 202 -3.76 3.02 26.99
CA LYS A 202 -4.25 3.09 25.60
C LYS A 202 -5.73 3.42 25.53
N ARG A 203 -6.57 2.71 26.29
CA ARG A 203 -8.03 2.91 26.31
C ARG A 203 -8.41 4.31 26.79
N THR A 204 -7.80 4.77 27.87
CA THR A 204 -8.07 6.10 28.44
C THR A 204 -7.64 7.21 27.48
N THR A 205 -6.44 7.10 26.92
CA THR A 205 -5.89 8.12 26.01
C THR A 205 -6.58 8.12 24.66
N LEU A 206 -6.93 6.96 24.08
CA LEU A 206 -7.74 6.89 22.85
C LEU A 206 -9.11 7.56 23.07
N ARG A 207 -9.81 7.24 24.16
CA ARG A 207 -11.10 7.86 24.47
C ARG A 207 -11.00 9.38 24.61
N LEU A 208 -9.94 9.87 25.23
CA LEU A 208 -9.67 11.31 25.34
C LEU A 208 -9.58 11.97 23.96
N TYR A 209 -8.75 11.43 23.06
CA TYR A 209 -8.54 12.05 21.75
C TYR A 209 -9.73 11.92 20.81
N LEU A 210 -10.42 10.78 20.82
CA LEU A 210 -11.62 10.56 20.01
C LEU A 210 -12.80 11.44 20.46
N GLY A 211 -12.84 11.86 21.73
CA GLY A 211 -13.92 12.69 22.28
C GLY A 211 -13.67 14.20 22.30
N VAL A 212 -12.40 14.66 22.23
CA VAL A 212 -12.05 16.08 22.45
C VAL A 212 -11.46 16.77 21.21
N LEU A 213 -10.84 16.04 20.29
CA LEU A 213 -10.19 16.67 19.14
C LEU A 213 -11.20 17.16 18.10
N ASP A 214 -11.00 18.38 17.60
CA ASP A 214 -11.57 18.81 16.32
C ASP A 214 -10.67 18.30 15.18
N ALA A 215 -11.11 17.25 14.50
CA ALA A 215 -10.36 16.63 13.41
C ALA A 215 -10.08 17.59 12.24
N ARG A 216 -10.89 18.65 12.07
CA ARG A 216 -10.71 19.64 11.00
C ARG A 216 -9.48 20.54 11.22
N ALA A 217 -9.01 20.67 12.45
CA ALA A 217 -7.84 21.49 12.80
C ALA A 217 -6.69 20.65 13.35
N CYS A 218 -6.98 19.49 13.96
CA CYS A 218 -6.03 18.68 14.70
C CYS A 218 -5.74 17.33 14.04
N TRP A 219 -5.88 17.21 12.71
CA TRP A 219 -5.66 15.95 11.98
C TRP A 219 -4.26 15.36 12.24
N ALA A 220 -3.22 16.20 12.25
CA ALA A 220 -1.85 15.74 12.48
C ALA A 220 -1.68 15.09 13.86
N THR A 221 -2.33 15.63 14.89
CA THR A 221 -2.35 15.05 16.25
C THR A 221 -3.12 13.74 16.25
N LEU A 222 -4.30 13.71 15.62
CA LEU A 222 -5.13 12.49 15.52
C LEU A 222 -4.36 11.35 14.83
N ILE A 223 -3.73 11.62 13.68
CA ILE A 223 -2.92 10.66 12.92
C ILE A 223 -1.79 10.11 13.79
N ASN A 224 -1.00 10.98 14.42
CA ASN A 224 0.13 10.56 15.25
C ASN A 224 -0.31 9.71 16.46
N VAL A 225 -1.38 10.11 17.14
CA VAL A 225 -1.94 9.36 18.28
C VAL A 225 -2.37 7.97 17.85
N LEU A 226 -3.14 7.86 16.75
CA LEU A 226 -3.63 6.57 16.27
C LEU A 226 -2.49 5.68 15.79
N ARG A 227 -1.46 6.22 15.11
CA ARG A 227 -0.27 5.44 14.72
C ARG A 227 0.54 4.93 15.92
N ILE A 228 0.51 5.62 17.07
CA ILE A 228 1.21 5.19 18.28
C ILE A 228 0.37 4.18 19.07
N LEU A 229 -0.94 4.40 19.18
CA LEU A 229 -1.80 3.65 20.08
C LEU A 229 -2.53 2.49 19.40
N VAL A 230 -2.75 2.49 18.09
CA VAL A 230 -3.54 1.45 17.41
C VAL A 230 -2.62 0.42 16.78
N GLU A 231 -2.52 -0.75 17.41
CA GLU A 231 -1.62 -1.83 16.98
C GLU A 231 -2.39 -3.14 16.75
N THR A 232 -3.30 -3.47 17.67
CA THR A 232 -4.03 -4.74 17.70
C THR A 232 -5.43 -4.63 17.11
N THR A 233 -6.05 -5.76 16.80
CA THR A 233 -7.47 -5.82 16.40
C THR A 233 -8.38 -5.21 17.48
N ASP A 234 -8.09 -5.45 18.76
CA ASP A 234 -8.83 -4.89 19.90
C ASP A 234 -8.73 -3.36 19.97
N ASP A 235 -7.59 -2.77 19.60
CA ASP A 235 -7.44 -1.32 19.50
C ASP A 235 -8.29 -0.75 18.36
N ARG A 236 -8.23 -1.38 17.19
CA ARG A 236 -8.98 -0.96 15.99
C ARG A 236 -10.49 -1.01 16.22
N ILE A 237 -11.00 -2.11 16.78
CA ILE A 237 -12.42 -2.26 17.12
C ILE A 237 -12.87 -1.17 18.11
N PHE A 238 -12.07 -0.87 19.13
CA PHE A 238 -12.39 0.19 20.06
C PHE A 238 -12.45 1.57 19.41
N VAL A 239 -11.52 1.88 18.49
CA VAL A 239 -11.57 3.14 17.73
C VAL A 239 -12.85 3.23 16.91
N ILE A 240 -13.28 2.14 16.27
CA ILE A 240 -14.53 2.09 15.50
C ILE A 240 -15.73 2.38 16.42
N TYR A 241 -15.87 1.67 17.55
CA TYR A 241 -16.98 1.87 18.49
C TYR A 241 -17.02 3.25 19.12
N ASN A 242 -15.89 3.96 19.18
CA ASN A 242 -15.81 5.32 19.71
C ASN A 242 -15.80 6.36 18.57
N ASN A 243 -16.50 6.08 17.46
CA ASN A 243 -16.70 6.99 16.32
C ASN A 243 -15.41 7.50 15.65
N GLY A 244 -14.35 6.70 15.69
CA GLY A 244 -13.07 7.06 15.07
C GLY A 244 -13.11 7.17 13.55
N LEU A 245 -13.90 6.32 12.87
CA LEU A 245 -14.06 6.40 11.40
C LEU A 245 -14.70 7.73 10.96
N PRO A 246 -15.87 8.15 11.48
CA PRO A 246 -16.42 9.48 11.21
C PRO A 246 -15.43 10.62 11.48
N LEU A 247 -14.69 10.56 12.60
CA LEU A 247 -13.70 11.57 12.97
C LEU A 247 -12.55 11.65 11.95
N LEU A 248 -12.04 10.50 11.49
CA LEU A 248 -11.01 10.43 10.46
C LEU A 248 -11.51 10.99 9.12
N PHE A 249 -12.77 10.72 8.73
CA PHE A 249 -13.33 11.28 7.51
C PHE A 249 -13.58 12.79 7.60
N GLN A 250 -13.87 13.34 8.78
CA GLN A 250 -13.88 14.80 8.99
C GLN A 250 -12.51 15.43 8.70
N ALA A 251 -11.42 14.82 9.18
CA ALA A 251 -10.06 15.24 8.83
C ALA A 251 -9.78 15.06 7.32
N PHE A 252 -10.17 13.93 6.74
CA PHE A 252 -10.03 13.69 5.29
C PHE A 252 -10.74 14.77 4.46
N TYR A 253 -11.95 15.20 4.84
CA TYR A 253 -12.66 16.25 4.14
C TYR A 253 -11.87 17.56 4.13
N THR A 254 -11.31 17.98 5.27
CA THR A 254 -10.47 19.18 5.32
C THR A 254 -9.20 19.02 4.47
N LEU A 255 -8.52 17.88 4.57
CA LEU A 255 -7.31 17.62 3.79
C LEU A 255 -7.59 17.57 2.29
N HIS A 256 -8.71 16.97 1.87
CA HIS A 256 -9.16 16.92 0.48
C HIS A 256 -9.42 18.33 -0.08
N MET A 257 -10.10 19.19 0.69
CA MET A 257 -10.31 20.59 0.33
C MET A 257 -8.98 21.33 0.20
N MET A 258 -8.06 21.18 1.17
CA MET A 258 -6.73 21.79 1.12
C MET A 258 -5.91 21.27 -0.08
N TYR A 259 -6.05 19.99 -0.41
CA TYR A 259 -5.37 19.35 -1.52
C TYR A 259 -5.81 19.91 -2.88
N HIS A 260 -7.07 20.30 -3.04
CA HIS A 260 -7.55 20.89 -4.30
C HIS A 260 -7.47 22.42 -4.32
N GLU A 261 -7.72 23.11 -3.20
CA GLU A 261 -7.92 24.56 -3.17
C GLU A 261 -6.73 25.35 -2.60
N ALA A 262 -5.93 24.77 -1.70
CA ALA A 262 -4.85 25.48 -1.00
C ALA A 262 -3.47 25.25 -1.64
N THR A 263 -3.05 26.16 -2.52
CA THR A 263 -1.82 26.05 -3.33
C THR A 263 -0.52 25.99 -2.52
N ALA A 264 -0.50 26.54 -1.31
CA ALA A 264 0.68 26.58 -0.44
C ALA A 264 0.76 25.44 0.59
N CYS A 265 -0.22 24.53 0.62
CA CYS A 265 -0.28 23.45 1.60
C CYS A 265 0.21 22.11 1.01
N HIS A 266 1.09 21.42 1.74
CA HIS A 266 1.58 20.09 1.41
C HIS A 266 0.93 19.04 2.31
N VAL A 267 -0.27 18.58 1.92
CA VAL A 267 -1.10 17.67 2.73
C VAL A 267 -1.10 16.22 2.27
N THR A 268 -0.37 15.90 1.19
CA THR A 268 -0.35 14.55 0.59
C THR A 268 0.09 13.48 1.59
N ALA A 269 1.18 13.72 2.33
CA ALA A 269 1.70 12.75 3.29
C ALA A 269 0.69 12.50 4.44
N ASP A 270 0.05 13.58 4.93
CA ASP A 270 -1.00 13.47 5.95
C ASP A 270 -2.21 12.68 5.44
N MET A 271 -2.61 12.88 4.17
CA MET A 271 -3.71 12.11 3.56
C MET A 271 -3.38 10.63 3.43
N VAL A 272 -2.15 10.30 3.00
CA VAL A 272 -1.70 8.90 2.89
C VAL A 272 -1.70 8.24 4.26
N ASP A 273 -1.10 8.87 5.27
CA ASP A 273 -1.06 8.34 6.63
C ASP A 273 -2.48 8.19 7.23
N LEU A 274 -3.38 9.15 6.97
CA LEU A 274 -4.76 9.08 7.42
C LEU A 274 -5.52 7.93 6.75
N LEU A 275 -5.44 7.82 5.43
CA LEU A 275 -6.16 6.79 4.68
C LEU A 275 -5.63 5.39 4.97
N ALA A 276 -4.34 5.24 5.28
CA ALA A 276 -3.77 3.98 5.77
C ALA A 276 -4.41 3.53 7.09
N ILE A 277 -4.62 4.46 8.05
CA ILE A 277 -5.34 4.14 9.29
C ILE A 277 -6.79 3.76 8.98
N VAL A 278 -7.47 4.50 8.10
CA VAL A 278 -8.84 4.21 7.69
C VAL A 278 -8.96 2.82 7.07
N GLN A 279 -8.06 2.48 6.14
CA GLN A 279 -8.02 1.16 5.50
C GLN A 279 -7.90 0.05 6.55
N ASP A 280 -6.98 0.19 7.51
CA ASP A 280 -6.79 -0.76 8.60
C ASP A 280 -8.06 -0.96 9.45
N LEU A 281 -8.77 0.13 9.74
CA LEU A 281 -10.03 0.09 10.48
C LEU A 281 -11.14 -0.58 9.65
N LEU A 282 -11.30 -0.23 8.37
CA LEU A 282 -12.31 -0.84 7.49
C LEU A 282 -12.04 -2.33 7.29
N LYS A 283 -10.79 -2.72 7.04
CA LYS A 283 -10.39 -4.14 6.94
C LYS A 283 -10.69 -4.92 8.22
N THR A 284 -10.44 -4.30 9.37
CA THR A 284 -10.80 -4.87 10.68
C THR A 284 -12.31 -5.00 10.84
N ALA A 285 -13.06 -3.97 10.44
CA ALA A 285 -14.53 -4.01 10.48
C ALA A 285 -15.08 -5.14 9.60
N ARG A 286 -14.52 -5.31 8.40
CA ARG A 286 -14.91 -6.38 7.47
C ARG A 286 -14.65 -7.76 8.04
N THR A 287 -13.45 -7.96 8.59
CA THR A 287 -13.04 -9.26 9.15
C THR A 287 -13.87 -9.66 10.38
N ASN A 288 -14.45 -8.69 11.09
CA ASN A 288 -15.23 -8.90 12.32
C ASN A 288 -16.73 -8.53 12.16
N ARG A 289 -17.23 -8.43 10.93
CA ARG A 289 -18.60 -7.94 10.63
C ARG A 289 -19.74 -8.77 11.24
N ASP A 290 -19.44 -10.02 11.61
CA ASP A 290 -20.42 -10.94 12.19
C ASP A 290 -20.70 -10.69 13.67
N THR A 291 -19.88 -9.89 14.34
CA THR A 291 -20.15 -9.44 15.70
C THR A 291 -21.36 -8.51 15.72
N LEU A 292 -22.36 -8.83 16.54
CA LEU A 292 -23.64 -8.10 16.62
C LEU A 292 -23.45 -6.59 16.78
N GLU A 293 -22.59 -6.17 17.72
CA GLU A 293 -22.32 -4.75 18.00
C GLU A 293 -21.72 -4.02 16.79
N LEU A 294 -20.78 -4.67 16.09
CA LEU A 294 -20.14 -4.09 14.91
C LEU A 294 -21.11 -4.01 13.73
N ARG A 295 -21.93 -5.04 13.52
CA ARG A 295 -23.00 -5.03 12.52
C ARG A 295 -23.98 -3.89 12.77
N GLN A 296 -24.39 -3.67 14.02
CA GLN A 296 -25.27 -2.56 14.39
C GLN A 296 -24.61 -1.21 14.13
N TRP A 297 -23.34 -1.04 14.51
CA TRP A 297 -22.61 0.20 14.26
C TRP A 297 -22.45 0.49 12.76
N LEU A 298 -22.08 -0.52 11.96
CA LEU A 298 -21.94 -0.38 10.51
C LEU A 298 -23.25 0.05 9.84
N ALA A 299 -24.40 -0.42 10.35
CA ALA A 299 -25.71 -0.08 9.83
C ALA A 299 -26.13 1.37 10.14
N THR A 300 -25.64 1.98 11.23
CA THR A 300 -25.98 3.35 11.63
C THR A 300 -25.14 4.40 10.93
N TRP A 301 -23.92 4.06 10.51
CA TRP A 301 -23.07 4.99 9.76
C TRP A 301 -23.60 5.15 8.32
N LYS A 302 -23.74 6.39 7.82
CA LYS A 302 -24.40 6.71 6.53
C LYS A 302 -23.63 7.66 5.60
N ASP A 303 -22.42 8.08 5.96
CA ASP A 303 -21.65 9.06 5.16
C ASP A 303 -20.88 8.43 3.98
N GLN A 304 -20.96 7.12 3.80
CA GLN A 304 -20.14 6.36 2.85
C GLN A 304 -20.24 6.87 1.39
N PRO A 305 -21.43 7.22 0.86
CA PRO A 305 -21.54 7.69 -0.53
C PRO A 305 -20.73 8.96 -0.83
N ASP A 306 -20.74 9.95 0.07
CA ASP A 306 -20.00 11.20 -0.14
C ASP A 306 -18.48 11.00 -0.03
N ILE A 307 -18.06 10.11 0.87
CA ILE A 307 -16.67 9.70 1.04
C ILE A 307 -16.16 9.06 -0.26
N MET A 308 -16.90 8.08 -0.80
CA MET A 308 -16.57 7.39 -2.04
C MET A 308 -16.41 8.37 -3.20
N ARG A 309 -17.34 9.32 -3.37
CA ARG A 309 -17.27 10.36 -4.41
C ARG A 309 -15.97 11.16 -4.32
N LYS A 310 -15.56 11.58 -3.12
CA LYS A 310 -14.31 12.34 -2.96
C LYS A 310 -13.06 11.50 -3.16
N LEU A 311 -13.04 10.24 -2.70
CA LEU A 311 -11.93 9.32 -2.98
C LEU A 311 -11.75 9.13 -4.49
N LEU A 312 -12.83 9.00 -5.26
CA LEU A 312 -12.76 8.90 -6.71
C LEU A 312 -12.10 10.13 -7.35
N THR A 313 -12.34 11.35 -6.84
CA THR A 313 -11.70 12.56 -7.40
C THR A 313 -10.18 12.62 -7.21
N LEU A 314 -9.60 11.72 -6.41
CA LEU A 314 -8.16 11.55 -6.26
C LEU A 314 -7.60 10.52 -7.26
N LEU A 315 -8.44 9.80 -7.99
CA LEU A 315 -8.04 8.86 -9.04
C LEU A 315 -7.84 9.61 -10.36
N ASN A 316 -6.67 10.22 -10.51
CA ASN A 316 -6.27 10.94 -11.72
C ASN A 316 -4.73 11.01 -11.84
N SER A 317 -4.27 11.56 -12.96
CA SER A 317 -2.84 11.71 -13.30
C SER A 317 -2.14 12.92 -12.64
N PHE A 318 -2.86 13.74 -11.87
CA PHE A 318 -2.30 14.82 -11.04
C PHE A 318 -2.08 14.39 -9.59
N THR A 319 -2.62 13.23 -9.20
CA THR A 319 -2.43 12.65 -7.88
C THR A 319 -1.18 11.77 -7.84
N PRO A 320 -0.31 11.91 -6.81
CA PRO A 320 0.82 11.03 -6.60
C PRO A 320 0.42 9.55 -6.50
N PRO A 321 1.26 8.62 -6.99
CA PRO A 321 0.95 7.19 -7.01
C PRO A 321 0.55 6.63 -5.64
N GLU A 322 1.25 7.02 -4.57
CA GLU A 322 1.01 6.51 -3.21
C GLU A 322 -0.38 6.91 -2.70
N LEU A 323 -0.82 8.14 -2.99
CA LEU A 323 -2.14 8.62 -2.61
C LEU A 323 -3.24 7.97 -3.47
N ARG A 324 -3.01 7.80 -4.77
CA ARG A 324 -3.95 7.10 -5.65
C ARG A 324 -4.14 5.65 -5.22
N GLN A 325 -3.06 4.95 -4.89
CA GLN A 325 -3.08 3.55 -4.46
C GLN A 325 -3.89 3.37 -3.18
N ILE A 326 -3.61 4.15 -2.13
CA ILE A 326 -4.37 4.01 -0.86
C ILE A 326 -5.84 4.39 -1.03
N CYS A 327 -6.19 5.31 -1.95
CA CYS A 327 -7.60 5.60 -2.26
C CYS A 327 -8.31 4.40 -2.87
N ILE A 328 -7.67 3.67 -3.79
CA ILE A 328 -8.23 2.44 -4.37
C ILE A 328 -8.41 1.38 -3.29
N GLU A 329 -7.44 1.19 -2.41
CA GLU A 329 -7.52 0.21 -1.33
C GLU A 329 -8.63 0.52 -0.32
N VAL A 330 -8.81 1.80 0.04
CA VAL A 330 -9.95 2.23 0.88
C VAL A 330 -11.28 1.99 0.16
N LEU A 331 -11.38 2.33 -1.14
CA LEU A 331 -12.59 2.07 -1.93
C LEU A 331 -12.92 0.58 -2.00
N GLN A 332 -11.93 -0.30 -2.18
CA GLN A 332 -12.12 -1.75 -2.18
C GLN A 332 -12.70 -2.24 -0.84
N GLU A 333 -12.13 -1.80 0.29
CA GLU A 333 -12.66 -2.17 1.61
C GLU A 333 -14.09 -1.63 1.84
N MET A 334 -14.40 -0.42 1.34
CA MET A 334 -15.76 0.13 1.39
C MET A 334 -16.74 -0.66 0.52
N VAL A 335 -16.34 -1.08 -0.69
CA VAL A 335 -17.15 -1.91 -1.59
C VAL A 335 -17.52 -3.24 -0.94
N LEU A 336 -16.57 -3.87 -0.25
CA LEU A 336 -16.80 -5.15 0.43
C LEU A 336 -17.64 -5.02 1.71
N LEU A 337 -17.64 -3.85 2.35
CA LEU A 337 -18.44 -3.57 3.56
C LEU A 337 -19.87 -3.12 3.22
N TYR A 338 -20.02 -2.32 2.17
CA TYR A 338 -21.25 -1.61 1.81
C TYR A 338 -21.60 -1.85 0.34
N PRO A 339 -21.89 -3.10 -0.09
CA PRO A 339 -22.02 -3.43 -1.50
C PRO A 339 -23.12 -2.62 -2.21
N ASN A 340 -24.30 -2.49 -1.61
CA ASN A 340 -25.44 -1.81 -2.24
C ASN A 340 -25.22 -0.30 -2.38
N GLU A 341 -24.76 0.35 -1.30
CA GLU A 341 -24.45 1.78 -1.31
C GLU A 341 -23.27 2.10 -2.23
N SER A 342 -22.27 1.21 -2.29
CA SER A 342 -21.12 1.35 -3.18
C SER A 342 -21.52 1.24 -4.63
N LEU A 343 -22.31 0.22 -5.01
CA LEU A 343 -22.72 0.03 -6.40
C LEU A 343 -23.63 1.16 -6.88
N SER A 344 -24.60 1.58 -6.07
CA SER A 344 -25.49 2.70 -6.40
C SER A 344 -24.77 4.05 -6.49
N THR A 345 -23.61 4.20 -5.84
CA THR A 345 -22.84 5.45 -5.86
C THR A 345 -21.75 5.46 -6.94
N LEU A 346 -20.92 4.41 -6.98
CA LEU A 346 -19.73 4.35 -7.81
C LEU A 346 -20.07 4.06 -9.27
N VAL A 347 -20.97 3.11 -9.54
CA VAL A 347 -21.24 2.64 -10.91
C VAL A 347 -21.78 3.76 -11.81
N PRO A 348 -22.83 4.51 -11.45
CA PRO A 348 -23.36 5.55 -12.33
C PRO A 348 -22.35 6.67 -12.60
N LEU A 349 -21.54 7.01 -11.58
CA LEU A 349 -20.52 8.06 -11.69
C LEU A 349 -19.40 7.62 -12.64
N LEU A 350 -18.84 6.43 -12.43
CA LEU A 350 -17.77 5.90 -13.28
C LEU A 350 -18.26 5.65 -14.71
N ALA A 351 -19.42 5.02 -14.87
CA ALA A 351 -20.03 4.81 -16.19
C ALA A 351 -20.24 6.14 -16.94
N GLY A 352 -20.76 7.17 -16.27
CA GLY A 352 -20.92 8.49 -16.86
C GLY A 352 -19.59 9.16 -17.26
N CYS A 353 -18.55 9.04 -16.43
CA CYS A 353 -17.21 9.56 -16.76
C CYS A 353 -16.61 8.88 -17.99
N HIS A 354 -16.66 7.54 -18.06
CA HIS A 354 -16.12 6.78 -19.18
C HIS A 354 -16.95 6.98 -20.45
N ALA A 355 -18.28 7.00 -20.36
CA ALA A 355 -19.14 7.27 -21.52
C ALA A 355 -18.87 8.65 -22.13
N THR A 356 -18.76 9.69 -21.29
CA THR A 356 -18.41 11.04 -21.75
C THR A 356 -17.04 11.07 -22.44
N PHE A 357 -16.07 10.33 -21.92
CA PHE A 357 -14.74 10.23 -22.52
C PHE A 357 -14.80 9.56 -23.90
N GLN A 358 -15.48 8.41 -24.03
CA GLN A 358 -15.65 7.68 -25.28
C GLN A 358 -16.39 8.52 -26.33
N GLU A 359 -17.46 9.22 -25.95
CA GLU A 359 -18.22 10.09 -26.86
C GLU A 359 -17.40 11.30 -27.34
N SER A 360 -16.57 11.88 -26.46
CA SER A 360 -15.74 13.04 -26.81
C SER A 360 -14.54 12.68 -27.70
N ASN A 361 -14.08 11.43 -27.61
CA ASN A 361 -12.89 10.88 -28.26
C ASN A 361 -11.68 11.83 -28.28
N SER A 362 -11.46 12.55 -27.17
CA SER A 362 -10.42 13.57 -27.06
C SER A 362 -9.35 13.16 -26.03
N PRO A 363 -8.06 13.19 -26.39
CA PRO A 363 -6.98 12.95 -25.44
C PRO A 363 -6.92 14.14 -24.47
N GLY A 364 -7.61 14.03 -23.34
CA GLY A 364 -7.63 15.06 -22.30
C GLY A 364 -6.22 15.38 -21.76
N SER A 365 -6.09 16.52 -21.09
CA SER A 365 -4.82 16.95 -20.50
C SER A 365 -4.36 16.01 -19.39
N THR A 366 -3.15 15.44 -19.53
CA THR A 366 -2.53 14.56 -18.53
C THR A 366 -1.75 15.37 -17.49
N GLY A 367 -1.86 14.99 -16.23
CA GLY A 367 -1.11 15.54 -15.11
C GLY A 367 0.34 15.06 -15.03
N PRO A 368 1.11 15.61 -14.06
CA PRO A 368 2.54 15.33 -13.90
C PRO A 368 2.88 13.87 -13.57
N PHE A 369 1.96 13.12 -12.98
CA PHE A 369 2.16 11.72 -12.59
C PHE A 369 1.65 10.73 -13.64
N PHE A 370 1.28 11.20 -14.83
CA PHE A 370 1.04 10.32 -15.97
C PHE A 370 2.36 9.68 -16.43
N PRO A 371 2.41 8.36 -16.70
CA PRO A 371 3.61 7.70 -17.22
C PRO A 371 4.10 8.30 -18.54
N ARG A 372 5.40 8.58 -18.66
CA ARG A 372 6.05 9.03 -19.91
C ARG A 372 7.42 8.37 -20.08
N ARG A 373 7.87 8.21 -21.32
CA ARG A 373 9.13 7.53 -21.61
C ARG A 373 10.32 8.35 -21.12
N GLY A 374 11.26 7.68 -20.46
CA GLY A 374 12.46 8.32 -19.91
C GLY A 374 12.19 9.36 -18.81
N GLN A 375 10.95 9.47 -18.30
CA GLN A 375 10.64 10.38 -17.21
C GLN A 375 11.25 9.85 -15.91
N LYS A 376 12.22 10.57 -15.37
CA LYS A 376 12.67 10.37 -13.98
C LYS A 376 11.58 10.88 -13.04
N LEU A 377 11.37 10.17 -11.92
CA LEU A 377 10.44 10.57 -10.85
C LEU A 377 10.56 12.08 -10.58
N LEU A 378 9.47 12.81 -10.83
CA LEU A 378 9.45 14.27 -10.67
C LEU A 378 9.76 14.64 -9.21
N PRO A 379 10.59 15.66 -8.95
CA PRO A 379 10.72 16.23 -7.62
C PRO A 379 9.36 16.79 -7.16
N SER A 380 8.94 16.48 -5.94
CA SER A 380 7.63 16.78 -5.34
C SER A 380 7.25 18.28 -5.21
N LYS A 381 7.98 19.20 -5.87
CA LYS A 381 7.95 20.64 -5.56
C LYS A 381 7.08 21.50 -6.49
N THR A 382 6.57 20.97 -7.60
CA THR A 382 5.62 21.69 -8.47
C THR A 382 4.29 20.97 -8.53
N SER A 383 3.36 21.36 -7.66
CA SER A 383 2.00 20.83 -7.63
C SER A 383 1.19 21.46 -8.76
N ILE A 384 1.30 20.88 -9.96
CA ILE A 384 0.32 21.11 -11.02
C ILE A 384 -0.92 20.31 -10.60
N ARG A 385 -2.05 21.00 -10.42
CA ARG A 385 -3.32 20.42 -9.96
C ARG A 385 -4.34 20.46 -11.10
N PRO A 386 -5.33 19.56 -11.11
CA PRO A 386 -6.42 19.70 -12.05
C PRO A 386 -7.23 20.96 -11.68
N PRO A 387 -7.84 21.66 -12.65
CA PRO A 387 -8.60 22.89 -12.39
C PRO A 387 -9.81 22.67 -11.45
N ARG A 388 -10.29 21.42 -11.36
CA ARG A 388 -11.36 20.97 -10.46
C ARG A 388 -11.08 19.52 -10.03
N PRO A 389 -11.65 19.03 -8.92
CA PRO A 389 -11.63 17.62 -8.59
C PRO A 389 -12.28 16.79 -9.72
N VAL A 390 -11.55 15.82 -10.26
CA VAL A 390 -11.99 15.01 -11.41
C VAL A 390 -11.51 13.57 -11.27
N VAL A 391 -12.30 12.64 -11.80
CA VAL A 391 -11.87 11.26 -12.05
C VAL A 391 -11.24 11.23 -13.45
N GLN A 392 -10.01 10.74 -13.56
CA GLN A 392 -9.27 10.67 -14.83
C GLN A 392 -8.44 9.39 -14.89
N MET A 393 -9.13 8.25 -14.94
CA MET A 393 -8.54 6.92 -15.08
C MET A 393 -8.96 6.26 -16.39
N PHE A 394 -8.84 7.01 -17.49
CA PHE A 394 -9.14 6.57 -18.85
C PHE A 394 -7.90 6.73 -19.73
N LEU A 395 -7.79 5.93 -20.80
CA LEU A 395 -6.63 5.91 -21.69
C LEU A 395 -7.07 6.04 -23.15
N HIS A 396 -6.58 7.07 -23.84
CA HIS A 396 -6.71 7.21 -25.29
C HIS A 396 -5.43 6.70 -25.98
N ALA A 397 -5.57 5.99 -27.10
CA ALA A 397 -4.41 5.42 -27.83
C ALA A 397 -3.36 6.47 -28.22
N SER A 398 -3.78 7.70 -28.56
CA SER A 398 -2.86 8.79 -28.92
C SER A 398 -2.07 9.38 -27.74
N GLN A 399 -2.38 9.01 -26.49
CA GLN A 399 -1.61 9.43 -25.32
C GLN A 399 -0.36 8.55 -25.09
N LEU A 400 -0.24 7.45 -25.84
CA LEU A 400 0.90 6.54 -25.73
C LEU A 400 2.07 7.03 -26.57
N GLU A 401 3.26 7.04 -25.97
CA GLU A 401 4.51 7.46 -26.65
C GLU A 401 5.20 6.32 -27.41
N SER A 402 4.79 5.07 -27.17
CA SER A 402 5.23 3.89 -27.90
C SER A 402 4.20 2.77 -27.83
N SER A 403 4.19 1.89 -28.83
CA SER A 403 3.43 0.64 -28.80
C SER A 403 3.95 -0.30 -27.73
N LYS A 404 3.06 -1.15 -27.20
CA LYS A 404 3.40 -2.16 -26.20
C LYS A 404 4.45 -3.14 -26.70
N GLY A 405 5.41 -3.48 -25.83
CA GLY A 405 6.53 -4.37 -26.11
C GLY A 405 7.75 -3.69 -26.74
N VAL A 406 7.69 -2.37 -26.97
CA VAL A 406 8.83 -1.58 -27.47
C VAL A 406 9.72 -1.08 -26.32
N ASP A 407 9.13 -0.76 -25.17
CA ASP A 407 9.79 -0.16 -24.01
C ASP A 407 9.22 -0.77 -22.73
N GLU A 408 9.89 -1.80 -22.20
CA GLU A 408 9.39 -2.58 -21.06
C GLU A 408 9.20 -1.71 -19.80
N ASP A 409 10.12 -0.78 -19.52
CA ASP A 409 10.02 0.10 -18.35
C ASP A 409 8.81 1.04 -18.44
N TYR A 410 8.51 1.54 -19.65
CA TYR A 410 7.32 2.37 -19.88
C TYR A 410 6.03 1.54 -19.78
N ASP A 411 6.02 0.32 -20.34
CA ASP A 411 4.90 -0.60 -20.24
C ASP A 411 4.59 -0.93 -18.77
N HIS A 412 5.61 -1.21 -17.96
CA HIS A 412 5.45 -1.45 -16.52
C HIS A 412 4.83 -0.25 -15.80
N GLN A 413 5.29 0.97 -16.08
CA GLN A 413 4.72 2.18 -15.47
C GLN A 413 3.25 2.41 -15.85
N LEU A 414 2.86 2.10 -17.08
CA LEU A 414 1.46 2.15 -17.52
C LEU A 414 0.60 1.11 -16.80
N ILE A 415 1.12 -0.11 -16.64
CA ILE A 415 0.43 -1.18 -15.89
C ILE A 415 0.26 -0.78 -14.43
N ASP A 416 1.32 -0.32 -13.75
CA ASP A 416 1.25 0.17 -12.37
C ASP A 416 0.24 1.31 -12.19
N PHE A 417 0.06 2.13 -13.23
CA PHE A 417 -0.90 3.23 -13.20
C PHE A 417 -2.37 2.76 -13.34
N TYR A 418 -2.67 1.92 -14.33
CA TYR A 418 -4.04 1.58 -14.72
C TYR A 418 -4.57 0.29 -14.09
N LEU A 419 -3.73 -0.74 -13.90
CA LEU A 419 -4.18 -2.06 -13.46
C LEU A 419 -4.96 -2.01 -12.12
N PRO A 420 -4.53 -1.28 -11.07
CA PRO A 420 -5.27 -1.22 -9.80
C PRO A 420 -6.70 -0.69 -9.98
N TYR A 421 -6.91 0.26 -10.90
CA TYR A 421 -8.23 0.80 -11.19
C TYR A 421 -9.12 -0.19 -11.95
N HIS A 422 -8.57 -0.91 -12.93
CA HIS A 422 -9.32 -1.97 -13.63
C HIS A 422 -9.71 -3.10 -12.66
N GLN A 423 -8.84 -3.44 -11.70
CA GLN A 423 -9.14 -4.42 -10.66
C GLN A 423 -10.24 -3.95 -9.70
N LEU A 424 -10.33 -2.65 -9.40
CA LEU A 424 -11.44 -2.08 -8.63
C LEU A 424 -12.78 -2.27 -9.38
N VAL A 425 -12.82 -2.03 -10.69
CA VAL A 425 -14.05 -2.23 -11.49
C VAL A 425 -14.40 -3.71 -11.65
N ASP A 426 -13.42 -4.60 -11.82
CA ASP A 426 -13.63 -6.06 -11.75
C ASP A 426 -14.24 -6.47 -10.40
N MET A 427 -13.74 -5.92 -9.29
CA MET A 427 -14.32 -6.16 -7.97
C MET A 427 -15.77 -5.67 -7.87
N LEU A 428 -16.09 -4.49 -8.40
CA LEU A 428 -17.48 -4.00 -8.45
C LEU A 428 -18.38 -4.98 -9.21
N CYS A 429 -17.93 -5.50 -10.35
CA CYS A 429 -18.68 -6.51 -11.12
C CYS A 429 -18.90 -7.79 -10.30
N ARG A 430 -17.86 -8.33 -9.68
CA ARG A 430 -17.95 -9.56 -8.87
C ARG A 430 -18.85 -9.39 -7.64
N VAL A 431 -18.77 -8.24 -6.98
CA VAL A 431 -19.64 -7.92 -5.84
C VAL A 431 -21.09 -7.76 -6.30
N ALA A 432 -21.33 -7.11 -7.43
CA ALA A 432 -22.68 -6.97 -7.98
C ALA A 432 -23.30 -8.33 -8.35
N ILE A 433 -22.52 -9.24 -8.95
CA ILE A 433 -22.96 -10.61 -9.24
C ILE A 433 -23.29 -11.36 -7.94
N SER A 434 -22.42 -11.26 -6.93
CA SER A 434 -22.62 -11.94 -5.65
C SER A 434 -23.85 -11.44 -4.88
N ASN A 435 -24.30 -10.21 -5.16
CA ASN A 435 -25.46 -9.57 -4.53
C ASN A 435 -26.66 -9.48 -5.48
N GLU A 436 -26.62 -10.14 -6.64
CA GLU A 436 -27.68 -10.13 -7.67
C GLU A 436 -28.15 -8.72 -8.09
N CYS A 437 -27.21 -7.75 -8.12
CA CYS A 437 -27.50 -6.33 -8.35
C CYS A 437 -26.65 -5.70 -9.46
N ILE A 438 -26.21 -6.51 -10.42
CA ILE A 438 -25.53 -6.02 -11.63
C ILE A 438 -26.51 -5.23 -12.52
N THR A 439 -26.01 -4.12 -13.06
CA THR A 439 -26.79 -3.16 -13.85
C THR A 439 -26.23 -3.06 -15.27
N ALA A 440 -27.03 -2.52 -16.21
CA ALA A 440 -26.57 -2.24 -17.57
C ALA A 440 -25.40 -1.25 -17.60
N ASP A 441 -25.40 -0.27 -16.69
CA ASP A 441 -24.29 0.68 -16.53
C ASP A 441 -23.00 -0.03 -16.14
N LEU A 442 -23.06 -1.05 -15.27
CA LEU A 442 -21.88 -1.81 -14.85
C LEU A 442 -21.33 -2.69 -15.98
N VAL A 443 -22.21 -3.32 -16.77
CA VAL A 443 -21.81 -4.09 -17.95
C VAL A 443 -21.15 -3.16 -18.97
N SER A 444 -21.76 -2.02 -19.28
CA SER A 444 -21.20 -1.01 -20.18
C SER A 444 -19.87 -0.46 -19.66
N LEU A 445 -19.77 -0.15 -18.36
CA LEU A 445 -18.53 0.29 -17.73
C LEU A 445 -17.41 -0.74 -17.90
N SER A 446 -17.71 -2.02 -17.68
CA SER A 446 -16.72 -3.08 -17.88
C SER A 446 -16.23 -3.16 -19.32
N ALA A 447 -17.11 -2.96 -20.31
CA ALA A 447 -16.76 -2.97 -21.73
C ALA A 447 -15.97 -1.71 -22.14
N MET A 448 -16.32 -0.53 -21.65
CA MET A 448 -15.54 0.71 -21.89
C MET A 448 -14.11 0.59 -21.36
N LEU A 449 -13.93 0.05 -20.14
CA LEU A 449 -12.59 -0.24 -19.62
C LEU A 449 -11.87 -1.32 -20.43
N ALA A 450 -12.59 -2.24 -21.08
CA ALA A 450 -11.97 -3.23 -21.95
C ALA A 450 -11.31 -2.55 -23.16
N ILE A 451 -12.01 -1.60 -23.80
CA ILE A 451 -11.50 -0.78 -24.92
C ILE A 451 -10.24 -0.02 -24.47
N GLU A 452 -10.32 0.71 -23.36
CA GLU A 452 -9.22 1.51 -22.82
C GLU A 452 -8.02 0.64 -22.38
N GLY A 453 -8.27 -0.63 -22.04
CA GLY A 453 -7.27 -1.63 -21.70
C GLY A 453 -6.62 -2.34 -22.90
N VAL A 454 -7.15 -2.16 -24.12
CA VAL A 454 -6.63 -2.80 -25.34
C VAL A 454 -5.16 -2.45 -25.57
N PRO A 455 -4.72 -1.18 -25.60
CA PRO A 455 -3.32 -0.85 -25.86
C PRO A 455 -2.35 -1.41 -24.80
N LEU A 456 -2.88 -1.64 -23.59
CA LEU A 456 -2.15 -2.19 -22.45
C LEU A 456 -2.21 -3.72 -22.39
N HIS A 457 -2.91 -4.38 -23.32
CA HIS A 457 -3.16 -5.83 -23.35
C HIS A 457 -3.69 -6.36 -22.00
N LEU A 458 -4.55 -5.60 -21.30
CA LEU A 458 -5.04 -5.96 -19.97
C LEU A 458 -6.04 -7.13 -20.02
N PRO A 459 -5.78 -8.26 -19.33
CA PRO A 459 -6.67 -9.41 -19.39
C PRO A 459 -7.75 -9.40 -18.29
N VAL A 460 -7.96 -8.28 -17.61
CA VAL A 460 -8.92 -8.14 -16.50
C VAL A 460 -10.35 -8.43 -16.97
N PHE A 461 -10.80 -7.75 -18.03
CA PHE A 461 -12.14 -7.94 -18.61
C PHE A 461 -12.35 -9.37 -19.15
N PRO A 462 -11.45 -9.95 -19.98
CA PRO A 462 -11.60 -11.33 -20.43
C PRO A 462 -11.68 -12.34 -19.29
N LYS A 463 -10.86 -12.16 -18.24
CA LYS A 463 -10.89 -13.03 -17.07
C LYS A 463 -12.25 -12.98 -16.38
N LEU A 464 -12.77 -11.77 -16.12
CA LEU A 464 -14.08 -11.56 -15.51
C LEU A 464 -15.18 -12.28 -16.28
N TRP A 465 -15.28 -12.05 -17.57
CA TRP A 465 -16.39 -12.58 -18.38
C TRP A 465 -16.25 -14.07 -18.66
N LEU A 466 -15.03 -14.62 -18.78
CA LEU A 466 -14.83 -16.07 -18.81
C LEU A 466 -15.27 -16.72 -17.50
N ASP A 467 -14.96 -16.12 -16.34
CA ASP A 467 -15.42 -16.64 -15.05
C ASP A 467 -16.96 -16.64 -14.98
N ILE A 468 -17.62 -15.58 -15.48
CA ILE A 468 -19.09 -15.48 -15.53
C ILE A 468 -19.69 -16.52 -16.48
N ILE A 469 -19.11 -16.72 -17.66
CA ILE A 469 -19.56 -17.72 -18.63
C ILE A 469 -19.51 -19.12 -18.04
N HIS A 470 -18.44 -19.45 -17.31
CA HIS A 470 -18.27 -20.75 -16.67
C HIS A 470 -19.03 -20.88 -15.34
N SER A 471 -19.51 -19.77 -14.77
CA SER A 471 -20.38 -19.73 -13.60
C SER A 471 -21.84 -20.02 -13.98
N ASP A 472 -22.65 -20.49 -13.04
CA ASP A 472 -24.11 -20.60 -13.20
C ASP A 472 -24.85 -19.29 -12.89
N VAL A 473 -24.18 -18.35 -12.20
CA VAL A 473 -24.70 -17.03 -11.82
C VAL A 473 -24.18 -15.97 -12.79
N GLY A 474 -25.07 -15.11 -13.30
CA GLY A 474 -24.73 -13.96 -14.12
C GLY A 474 -24.74 -14.21 -15.64
N ARG A 475 -25.14 -15.40 -16.08
CA ARG A 475 -25.23 -15.74 -17.52
C ARG A 475 -26.26 -14.91 -18.26
N GLU A 476 -27.31 -14.48 -17.57
CA GLU A 476 -28.35 -13.59 -18.07
C GLU A 476 -27.80 -12.25 -18.57
N PHE A 477 -26.65 -11.79 -18.03
CA PHE A 477 -26.01 -10.55 -18.43
C PHE A 477 -25.07 -10.71 -19.63
N ILE A 478 -24.79 -11.93 -20.07
CA ILE A 478 -24.03 -12.18 -21.30
C ILE A 478 -24.80 -11.61 -22.50
N GLN A 479 -26.12 -11.75 -22.53
CA GLN A 479 -26.94 -11.16 -23.60
C GLN A 479 -26.84 -9.63 -23.58
N LEU A 480 -26.83 -9.03 -22.40
CA LEU A 480 -26.68 -7.59 -22.24
C LEU A 480 -25.32 -7.10 -22.74
N LEU A 481 -24.25 -7.85 -22.45
CA LEU A 481 -22.92 -7.58 -22.98
C LEU A 481 -22.89 -7.70 -24.52
N CYS A 482 -23.44 -8.78 -25.07
CA CYS A 482 -23.51 -8.99 -26.52
C CYS A 482 -24.33 -7.92 -27.26
N ASN A 483 -25.22 -7.21 -26.56
CA ASN A 483 -26.01 -6.11 -27.10
C ASN A 483 -25.34 -4.73 -26.86
N SER A 484 -24.19 -4.68 -26.18
CA SER A 484 -23.48 -3.43 -25.88
C SER A 484 -22.61 -3.01 -27.06
N SER A 485 -22.79 -1.78 -27.57
CA SER A 485 -21.92 -1.23 -28.63
C SER A 485 -20.46 -1.18 -28.19
N TYR A 486 -20.19 -0.84 -26.93
CA TYR A 486 -18.82 -0.83 -26.39
C TYR A 486 -18.14 -2.20 -26.43
N PHE A 487 -18.91 -3.29 -26.30
CA PHE A 487 -18.34 -4.63 -26.46
C PHE A 487 -18.00 -4.93 -27.93
N ILE A 488 -18.83 -4.48 -28.86
CA ILE A 488 -18.53 -4.57 -30.31
C ILE A 488 -17.26 -3.77 -30.62
N ASP A 489 -17.16 -2.53 -30.14
CA ASP A 489 -15.99 -1.66 -30.33
C ASP A 489 -14.71 -2.28 -29.74
N TYR A 490 -14.82 -2.99 -28.60
CA TYR A 490 -13.70 -3.75 -28.02
C TYR A 490 -13.23 -4.88 -28.93
N LEU A 491 -14.15 -5.66 -29.49
CA LEU A 491 -13.81 -6.73 -30.43
C LEU A 491 -13.16 -6.18 -31.70
N GLU A 492 -13.71 -5.10 -32.25
CA GLU A 492 -13.17 -4.42 -33.43
C GLU A 492 -11.77 -3.84 -33.16
N SER A 493 -11.58 -3.14 -32.04
CA SER A 493 -10.29 -2.56 -31.65
C SER A 493 -9.18 -3.62 -31.55
N VAL A 494 -9.48 -4.81 -31.02
CA VAL A 494 -8.52 -5.92 -30.95
C VAL A 494 -8.28 -6.55 -32.33
N LEU A 495 -9.33 -6.77 -33.13
CA LEU A 495 -9.22 -7.46 -34.41
C LEU A 495 -8.60 -6.59 -35.53
N LEU A 496 -8.82 -5.28 -35.48
CA LEU A 496 -8.36 -4.33 -36.49
C LEU A 496 -7.04 -3.68 -36.09
N ASP A 497 -6.98 -3.11 -34.88
CA ASP A 497 -5.89 -2.22 -34.48
C ASP A 497 -4.78 -2.95 -33.69
N GLU A 498 -5.13 -3.70 -32.65
CA GLU A 498 -4.16 -4.24 -31.67
C GLU A 498 -4.20 -5.78 -31.56
N ARG A 499 -4.09 -6.46 -32.70
CA ARG A 499 -4.18 -7.93 -32.82
C ARG A 499 -3.21 -8.69 -31.92
N THR A 500 -2.08 -8.09 -31.58
CA THR A 500 -1.09 -8.61 -30.64
C THR A 500 -1.65 -8.97 -29.27
N CYS A 501 -2.78 -8.37 -28.86
CA CYS A 501 -3.57 -8.78 -27.69
C CYS A 501 -3.98 -10.26 -27.74
N LEU A 502 -4.29 -10.79 -28.92
CA LEU A 502 -4.77 -12.17 -29.10
C LEU A 502 -3.72 -13.22 -28.74
N ASN A 503 -2.45 -12.83 -28.55
CA ASN A 503 -1.45 -13.74 -28.01
C ASN A 503 -1.72 -14.09 -26.55
N HIS A 504 -2.42 -13.22 -25.80
CA HIS A 504 -2.85 -13.51 -24.44
C HIS A 504 -3.94 -14.59 -24.42
N PRO A 505 -3.75 -15.73 -23.71
CA PRO A 505 -4.68 -16.86 -23.75
C PRO A 505 -6.12 -16.51 -23.37
N LEU A 506 -6.32 -15.70 -22.31
CA LEU A 506 -7.65 -15.31 -21.85
C LEU A 506 -8.38 -14.41 -22.86
N ILE A 507 -7.66 -13.52 -23.56
CA ILE A 507 -8.27 -12.66 -24.59
C ILE A 507 -8.72 -13.55 -25.75
N PHE A 508 -7.82 -14.40 -26.26
CA PHE A 508 -8.16 -15.33 -27.35
C PHE A 508 -9.35 -16.24 -27.01
N GLN A 509 -9.37 -16.81 -25.80
CA GLN A 509 -10.44 -17.68 -25.34
C GLN A 509 -11.79 -16.95 -25.25
N LEU A 510 -11.82 -15.73 -24.70
CA LEU A 510 -13.04 -14.92 -24.65
C LEU A 510 -13.60 -14.69 -26.06
N PHE A 511 -12.73 -14.30 -27.00
CA PHE A 511 -13.13 -14.05 -28.38
C PHE A 511 -13.67 -15.33 -29.03
N SER A 512 -13.02 -16.49 -28.83
CA SER A 512 -13.51 -17.76 -29.37
C SER A 512 -14.92 -18.14 -28.87
N VAL A 513 -15.32 -17.68 -27.69
CA VAL A 513 -16.62 -18.00 -27.09
C VAL A 513 -17.70 -16.97 -27.43
N LEU A 514 -17.36 -15.67 -27.43
CA LEU A 514 -18.34 -14.58 -27.57
C LEU A 514 -18.44 -14.01 -28.99
N LEU A 515 -17.38 -14.04 -29.79
CA LEU A 515 -17.42 -13.54 -31.17
C LEU A 515 -18.53 -14.22 -32.01
N PRO A 516 -18.74 -15.56 -31.95
CA PRO A 516 -19.83 -16.20 -32.69
C PRO A 516 -21.24 -15.69 -32.32
N LYS A 517 -21.42 -15.10 -31.14
CA LYS A 517 -22.71 -14.57 -30.68
C LYS A 517 -23.02 -13.18 -31.21
N VAL A 518 -22.00 -12.44 -31.66
CA VAL A 518 -22.11 -11.04 -32.12
C VAL A 518 -21.53 -10.85 -33.52
N SER A 519 -21.27 -11.95 -34.24
CA SER A 519 -20.63 -11.92 -35.55
C SER A 519 -21.36 -11.07 -36.57
N ASN A 520 -22.70 -11.06 -36.54
CA ASN A 520 -23.51 -10.24 -37.44
C ASN A 520 -23.32 -8.72 -37.22
N GLN A 521 -22.76 -8.32 -36.08
CA GLN A 521 -22.46 -6.92 -35.75
C GLN A 521 -20.99 -6.57 -36.04
N VAL A 522 -20.07 -7.51 -35.82
CA VAL A 522 -18.60 -7.30 -35.95
C VAL A 522 -18.09 -7.62 -37.36
N ILE A 523 -18.58 -8.70 -37.97
CA ILE A 523 -18.13 -9.14 -39.30
C ILE A 523 -18.98 -8.43 -40.35
N ASN A 524 -18.46 -7.30 -40.81
CA ASN A 524 -19.03 -6.49 -41.87
C ASN A 524 -18.09 -6.50 -43.11
N ASP A 525 -18.55 -5.92 -44.22
CA ASP A 525 -17.77 -5.87 -45.48
C ASP A 525 -16.37 -5.25 -45.29
N GLN A 526 -16.25 -4.29 -44.37
CA GLN A 526 -14.98 -3.65 -44.02
C GLN A 526 -14.03 -4.65 -43.35
N MET A 527 -14.50 -5.40 -42.35
CA MET A 527 -13.71 -6.43 -41.68
C MET A 527 -13.28 -7.53 -42.65
N LEU A 528 -14.17 -7.99 -43.54
CA LEU A 528 -13.84 -8.97 -44.58
C LEU A 528 -12.77 -8.45 -45.55
N THR A 529 -12.84 -7.16 -45.92
CA THR A 529 -11.81 -6.50 -46.75
C THR A 529 -10.46 -6.46 -46.03
N HIS A 530 -10.45 -6.13 -44.73
CA HIS A 530 -9.25 -6.15 -43.91
C HIS A 530 -8.65 -7.55 -43.76
N VAL A 531 -9.49 -8.57 -43.60
CA VAL A 531 -9.09 -9.98 -43.52
C VAL A 531 -8.45 -10.45 -44.85
N SER A 532 -8.99 -10.04 -45.99
CA SER A 532 -8.40 -10.32 -47.30
C SER A 532 -7.03 -9.63 -47.49
N ALA A 533 -6.94 -8.36 -47.10
CA ALA A 533 -5.68 -7.62 -47.10
C ALA A 533 -4.65 -8.23 -46.12
N LEU A 534 -5.12 -8.73 -44.98
CA LEU A 534 -4.30 -9.40 -43.97
C LEU A 534 -3.72 -10.71 -44.53
N MET A 535 -4.51 -11.57 -45.17
CA MET A 535 -3.99 -12.78 -45.80
C MET A 535 -2.87 -12.48 -46.80
N SER A 536 -3.05 -11.44 -47.62
CA SER A 536 -2.04 -11.00 -48.61
C SER A 536 -0.78 -10.44 -47.95
N THR A 537 -0.93 -9.65 -46.88
CA THR A 537 0.19 -9.03 -46.14
C THR A 537 0.95 -10.05 -45.30
N PHE A 538 0.24 -11.02 -44.74
CA PHE A 538 0.80 -12.11 -43.96
C PHE A 538 1.77 -12.95 -44.79
N ALA A 539 1.37 -13.34 -46.00
CA ALA A 539 2.23 -14.09 -46.93
C ALA A 539 3.53 -13.33 -47.23
N LYS A 540 3.43 -12.03 -47.56
CA LYS A 540 4.59 -11.17 -47.82
C LYS A 540 5.50 -11.00 -46.59
N THR A 541 4.91 -10.84 -45.40
CA THR A 541 5.66 -10.66 -44.16
C THR A 541 6.43 -11.93 -43.81
N TYR A 542 5.83 -13.10 -44.00
CA TYR A 542 6.50 -14.37 -43.76
C TYR A 542 7.69 -14.59 -44.71
N GLU A 543 7.55 -14.24 -45.98
CA GLU A 543 8.61 -14.42 -46.98
C GLU A 543 9.78 -13.43 -46.81
N ALA A 544 9.52 -12.23 -46.33
CA ALA A 544 10.52 -11.17 -46.22
C ALA A 544 11.22 -11.08 -44.85
N ALA A 545 10.71 -11.75 -43.81
CA ALA A 545 11.10 -11.50 -42.43
C ALA A 545 11.88 -12.63 -41.76
N ASP A 546 12.75 -12.25 -40.82
CA ASP A 546 13.26 -13.17 -39.80
C ASP A 546 12.09 -13.61 -38.92
N ILE A 547 11.67 -14.87 -39.10
CA ILE A 547 10.52 -15.48 -38.43
C ILE A 547 10.64 -15.33 -36.91
N SER A 548 11.85 -15.47 -36.35
CA SER A 548 12.05 -15.40 -34.89
C SER A 548 11.68 -14.02 -34.32
N LYS A 549 11.94 -12.94 -35.07
CA LYS A 549 11.65 -11.56 -34.67
C LYS A 549 10.20 -11.15 -34.90
N HIS A 550 9.51 -11.81 -35.83
CA HIS A 550 8.14 -11.47 -36.22
C HIS A 550 7.11 -12.49 -35.74
N ALA A 551 7.54 -13.59 -35.10
CA ALA A 551 6.68 -14.68 -34.68
C ALA A 551 5.52 -14.22 -33.79
N TYR A 552 5.77 -13.24 -32.91
CA TYR A 552 4.71 -12.70 -32.04
C TYR A 552 3.59 -12.03 -32.86
N LYS A 553 3.95 -11.18 -33.82
CA LYS A 553 2.99 -10.52 -34.72
C LYS A 553 2.30 -11.52 -35.64
N LEU A 554 3.06 -12.43 -36.26
CA LEU A 554 2.51 -13.47 -37.13
C LEU A 554 1.52 -14.37 -36.38
N ASN A 555 1.81 -14.72 -35.12
CA ASN A 555 0.89 -15.53 -34.33
C ASN A 555 -0.41 -14.80 -34.02
N ALA A 556 -0.34 -13.50 -33.75
CA ALA A 556 -1.51 -12.66 -33.56
C ALA A 556 -2.37 -12.58 -34.82
N ASP A 557 -1.74 -12.41 -35.99
CA ASP A 557 -2.41 -12.42 -37.29
C ASP A 557 -3.11 -13.76 -37.56
N LEU A 558 -2.43 -14.89 -37.32
CA LEU A 558 -3.02 -16.23 -37.45
C LEU A 558 -4.20 -16.42 -36.51
N ARG A 559 -4.10 -15.97 -35.25
CA ARG A 559 -5.18 -16.06 -34.27
C ARG A 559 -6.40 -15.23 -34.68
N ALA A 560 -6.19 -14.02 -35.20
CA ALA A 560 -7.28 -13.20 -35.73
C ALA A 560 -7.99 -13.91 -36.89
N LEU A 561 -7.24 -14.49 -37.83
CA LEU A 561 -7.81 -15.26 -38.94
C LEU A 561 -8.56 -16.50 -38.45
N CYS A 562 -8.04 -17.23 -37.46
CA CYS A 562 -8.75 -18.37 -36.86
C CYS A 562 -10.10 -17.95 -36.28
N LEU A 563 -10.15 -16.82 -35.56
CA LEU A 563 -11.37 -16.33 -34.94
C LEU A 563 -12.41 -15.93 -36.00
N VAL A 564 -12.02 -15.17 -37.02
CA VAL A 564 -12.94 -14.76 -38.08
C VAL A 564 -13.44 -15.97 -38.88
N PHE A 565 -12.54 -16.86 -39.30
CA PHE A 565 -12.89 -18.02 -40.12
C PHE A 565 -13.69 -19.08 -39.37
N SER A 566 -13.65 -19.07 -38.03
CA SER A 566 -14.52 -19.91 -37.20
C SER A 566 -16.00 -19.49 -37.27
N VAL A 567 -16.29 -18.27 -37.74
CA VAL A 567 -17.66 -17.76 -37.83
C VAL A 567 -18.10 -17.49 -39.27
N GLU A 568 -17.25 -16.82 -40.06
CA GLU A 568 -17.51 -16.56 -41.48
C GLU A 568 -16.31 -17.00 -42.32
N GLN A 569 -16.52 -18.02 -43.16
CA GLN A 569 -15.48 -18.51 -44.05
C GLN A 569 -15.28 -17.56 -45.23
N PRO A 570 -14.02 -17.31 -45.65
CA PRO A 570 -13.73 -16.45 -46.79
C PRO A 570 -14.21 -17.10 -48.10
N SER A 571 -14.81 -16.29 -48.97
CA SER A 571 -15.29 -16.74 -50.29
C SER A 571 -14.15 -17.19 -51.22
N GLU A 572 -13.01 -16.51 -51.15
CA GLU A 572 -11.78 -16.90 -51.84
C GLU A 572 -10.57 -16.79 -50.91
N VAL A 573 -9.73 -17.84 -50.91
CA VAL A 573 -8.47 -17.87 -50.16
C VAL A 573 -7.31 -17.88 -51.14
N PRO A 574 -6.41 -16.87 -51.11
CA PRO A 574 -5.25 -16.82 -52.01
C PRO A 574 -4.39 -18.09 -51.92
N LYS A 575 -4.03 -18.67 -53.07
CA LYS A 575 -3.19 -19.89 -53.12
C LYS A 575 -1.84 -19.69 -52.43
N GLU A 576 -1.27 -18.50 -52.55
CA GLU A 576 -0.02 -18.10 -51.88
C GLU A 576 -0.15 -18.12 -50.36
N PHE A 577 -1.30 -17.69 -49.83
CA PHE A 577 -1.59 -17.74 -48.40
C PHE A 577 -1.68 -19.18 -47.89
N LYS A 578 -2.42 -20.07 -48.59
CA LYS A 578 -2.48 -21.50 -48.23
C LYS A 578 -1.09 -22.16 -48.25
N LYS A 579 -0.28 -21.85 -49.26
CA LYS A 579 1.12 -22.33 -49.34
C LYS A 579 1.95 -21.83 -48.17
N THR A 580 1.79 -20.55 -47.79
CA THR A 580 2.49 -19.96 -46.65
C THR A 580 2.13 -20.65 -45.33
N VAL A 581 0.84 -20.91 -45.07
CA VAL A 581 0.40 -21.62 -43.85
C VAL A 581 0.98 -23.03 -43.78
N ASN A 582 0.99 -23.77 -44.89
CA ASN A 582 1.61 -25.10 -44.95
C ASN A 582 3.12 -25.04 -44.74
N ASN A 583 3.82 -24.07 -45.33
CA ASN A 583 5.25 -23.85 -45.11
C ASN A 583 5.55 -23.56 -43.63
N ILE A 584 4.70 -22.79 -42.93
CA ILE A 584 4.83 -22.55 -41.48
C ILE A 584 4.71 -23.87 -40.71
N ILE A 585 3.70 -24.68 -41.01
CA ILE A 585 3.51 -25.97 -40.35
C ILE A 585 4.74 -26.87 -40.56
N GLU A 586 5.23 -26.99 -41.80
CA GLU A 586 6.41 -27.80 -42.13
C GLU A 586 7.67 -27.28 -41.45
N ASN A 587 7.94 -25.97 -41.53
CA ASN A 587 9.13 -25.35 -40.94
C ASN A 587 9.12 -25.47 -39.40
N CYS A 588 7.98 -25.20 -38.75
CA CYS A 588 7.85 -25.41 -37.31
C CYS A 588 7.97 -26.89 -36.93
N SER A 589 7.40 -27.81 -37.73
CA SER A 589 7.53 -29.26 -37.51
C SER A 589 8.99 -29.73 -37.58
N GLN A 590 9.76 -29.20 -38.54
CA GLN A 590 11.18 -29.51 -38.70
C GLN A 590 12.00 -28.97 -37.52
N LEU A 591 11.72 -27.74 -37.07
CA LEU A 591 12.37 -27.14 -35.91
C LEU A 591 12.09 -27.93 -34.63
N VAL A 592 10.84 -28.33 -34.38
CA VAL A 592 10.47 -29.18 -33.23
C VAL A 592 11.13 -30.56 -33.30
N LYS A 593 11.22 -31.17 -34.50
CA LYS A 593 11.91 -32.46 -34.70
C LYS A 593 13.43 -32.35 -34.48
N SER A 594 14.05 -31.24 -34.89
CA SER A 594 15.49 -30.99 -34.70
C SER A 594 15.87 -30.82 -33.22
N GLU A 595 15.01 -30.21 -32.41
CA GLU A 595 15.21 -30.10 -30.95
C GLU A 595 15.00 -31.44 -30.23
N ASN A 596 14.04 -32.26 -30.66
CA ASN A 596 13.84 -33.60 -30.12
C ASN A 596 15.01 -34.55 -30.44
N CYS A 597 15.68 -34.40 -31.59
CA CYS A 597 16.89 -35.15 -31.92
C CYS A 597 18.12 -34.69 -31.11
N ASN A 598 18.25 -33.38 -30.87
CA ASN A 598 19.35 -32.82 -30.07
C ASN A 598 19.22 -33.10 -28.56
N SER A 599 17.99 -33.25 -28.05
CA SER A 599 17.74 -33.66 -26.65
C SER A 599 17.79 -35.18 -26.44
N ALA A 600 17.64 -35.99 -27.50
CA ALA A 600 17.88 -37.43 -27.49
C ALA A 600 19.40 -37.75 -27.53
N ASN A 601 20.20 -37.00 -28.27
CA ASN A 601 21.67 -37.20 -28.36
C ASN A 601 22.45 -36.84 -27.08
N CYS A 602 21.82 -36.23 -26.06
CA CYS A 602 22.43 -35.98 -24.74
C CYS A 602 22.01 -36.99 -23.66
N LYS A 603 21.31 -38.09 -24.03
CA LYS A 603 20.90 -39.15 -23.10
C LYS A 603 21.61 -40.49 -23.29
N ASP A 604 22.50 -40.63 -24.27
CA ASP A 604 23.17 -41.89 -24.60
C ASP A 604 24.59 -42.07 -24.03
N GLU A 605 25.02 -41.28 -23.04
CA GLU A 605 26.26 -41.55 -22.29
C GLU A 605 26.08 -41.49 -20.75
N LYS A 606 25.01 -42.08 -20.19
CA LYS A 606 25.00 -42.47 -18.76
C LYS A 606 24.17 -43.74 -18.55
N ASN A 607 24.85 -44.88 -18.63
CA ASN A 607 24.72 -46.10 -17.81
C ASN A 607 25.19 -47.30 -18.65
N VAL A 608 26.34 -47.89 -18.31
CA VAL A 608 26.52 -49.27 -17.81
C VAL A 608 28.07 -49.40 -17.75
N ASN A 609 28.78 -49.70 -16.67
CA ASN A 609 28.47 -50.33 -15.39
C ASN A 609 29.43 -49.87 -14.28
N GLN A 610 28.92 -49.89 -13.05
CA GLN A 610 29.68 -49.96 -11.80
C GLN A 610 30.49 -51.27 -11.75
N ASP A 611 31.79 -51.18 -11.43
CA ASP A 611 32.39 -51.70 -10.18
C ASP A 611 33.90 -51.89 -10.35
N GLY A 612 34.67 -51.45 -9.34
CA GLY A 612 36.06 -51.88 -9.12
C GLY A 612 37.11 -50.78 -9.12
N ASP A 613 37.41 -50.30 -7.90
CA ASP A 613 38.63 -49.66 -7.40
C ASP A 613 39.84 -49.50 -8.35
N ILE A 614 40.49 -48.32 -8.31
CA ILE A 614 41.89 -48.18 -7.83
C ILE A 614 42.30 -46.69 -7.73
N GLN A 615 43.01 -46.46 -6.62
CA GLN A 615 43.82 -45.36 -6.12
C GLN A 615 44.52 -44.38 -7.09
N VAL A 616 44.40 -43.09 -6.72
CA VAL A 616 45.46 -42.10 -6.40
C VAL A 616 46.86 -42.26 -7.04
N LYS A 617 47.27 -41.21 -7.78
CA LYS A 617 48.58 -40.48 -7.81
C LYS A 617 48.69 -39.77 -9.16
N SER A 618 49.24 -38.58 -9.36
CA SER A 618 49.97 -37.60 -8.55
C SER A 618 50.33 -36.45 -9.50
N LEU A 619 50.35 -35.20 -9.01
CA LEU A 619 51.33 -34.11 -9.26
C LEU A 619 51.80 -33.89 -10.73
N ASP A 620 51.82 -32.67 -11.31
CA ASP A 620 52.38 -31.47 -10.70
C ASP A 620 52.20 -30.24 -11.62
N ASN A 621 51.93 -29.09 -10.96
CA ASN A 621 52.59 -27.79 -11.09
C ASN A 621 52.37 -26.75 -12.25
N ASN A 622 52.02 -25.55 -11.74
CA ASN A 622 52.52 -24.18 -12.06
C ASN A 622 51.90 -23.43 -13.27
N LYS A 623 51.46 -22.16 -13.21
CA LYS A 623 51.83 -20.93 -12.44
C LYS A 623 50.59 -19.98 -12.33
N ASP A 624 50.27 -19.39 -11.16
CA ASP A 624 50.65 -18.03 -10.65
C ASP A 624 50.14 -16.85 -11.54
N GLU A 625 49.44 -15.80 -11.08
CA GLU A 625 49.54 -15.03 -9.83
C GLU A 625 48.29 -14.17 -9.50
N ASN A 626 48.01 -14.07 -8.19
CA ASN A 626 47.58 -12.90 -7.37
C ASN A 626 46.32 -12.08 -7.71
N GLN A 627 45.34 -12.14 -6.81
CA GLN A 627 45.16 -11.13 -5.74
C GLN A 627 44.19 -11.62 -4.65
N SER A 628 44.56 -11.37 -3.39
CA SER A 628 43.77 -11.55 -2.16
C SER A 628 44.13 -10.38 -1.22
N PRO A 629 43.63 -10.25 0.04
CA PRO A 629 42.57 -10.97 0.75
C PRO A 629 41.65 -9.98 1.52
N THR A 630 40.59 -10.34 2.27
CA THR A 630 40.55 -10.89 3.65
C THR A 630 39.13 -10.53 4.19
N THR A 631 38.37 -11.22 5.04
CA THR A 631 38.44 -12.45 5.88
C THR A 631 37.02 -12.63 6.45
N SER A 632 36.36 -13.79 6.33
CA SER A 632 36.19 -14.87 7.36
C SER A 632 35.18 -14.50 8.50
N THR A 633 34.35 -15.37 9.07
CA THR A 633 34.38 -16.84 9.21
C THR A 633 32.99 -17.34 9.69
N GLU A 634 32.57 -18.49 9.14
CA GLU A 634 31.88 -19.69 9.71
C GLU A 634 30.93 -19.60 10.93
N GLY A 635 29.87 -20.41 11.06
CA GLY A 635 29.71 -21.77 10.55
C GLY A 635 28.29 -22.35 10.60
N GLN A 636 28.15 -23.42 9.81
CA GLN A 636 27.05 -24.37 9.62
C GLN A 636 27.06 -25.47 10.73
N PRO A 637 26.30 -26.59 10.63
CA PRO A 637 24.89 -26.83 10.23
C PRO A 637 24.22 -27.89 11.16
N THR A 638 22.93 -28.23 10.96
CA THR A 638 22.49 -29.61 10.59
C THR A 638 20.97 -29.76 10.46
N LYS A 639 20.58 -30.62 9.49
CA LYS A 639 19.24 -31.05 9.07
C LYS A 639 18.88 -32.43 9.67
N ARG A 640 17.59 -32.79 9.49
CA ARG A 640 16.91 -34.11 9.51
C ARG A 640 16.32 -34.46 10.89
N GLN A 641 15.15 -35.10 11.03
CA GLN A 641 14.45 -36.04 10.16
C GLN A 641 12.98 -36.21 10.61
N ARG A 642 12.16 -36.77 9.72
CA ARG A 642 10.74 -37.12 9.86
C ARG A 642 10.62 -38.59 10.25
N LEU A 643 9.67 -38.99 11.12
CA LEU A 643 8.86 -40.23 11.00
C LEU A 643 7.81 -40.38 12.13
N SER A 644 6.78 -41.15 11.75
CA SER A 644 5.42 -41.41 12.27
C SER A 644 5.24 -42.33 13.49
N SER A 645 4.05 -42.24 14.12
CA SER A 645 3.27 -43.35 14.73
C SER A 645 1.82 -42.86 14.97
N SER A 646 0.74 -43.30 14.29
CA SER A 646 -0.03 -44.57 14.32
C SER A 646 -0.84 -44.85 15.60
N GLU A 647 -2.18 -44.82 15.49
CA GLU A 647 -3.21 -45.65 16.19
C GLU A 647 -4.60 -45.14 15.71
N LYS A 648 -5.28 -45.79 14.73
CA LYS A 648 -6.30 -46.86 14.82
C LYS A 648 -7.42 -46.63 15.86
N ASP A 649 -8.65 -46.38 15.38
CA ASP A 649 -9.77 -47.27 15.70
C ASP A 649 -10.95 -47.16 14.73
N SER A 650 -11.58 -48.31 14.55
CA SER A 650 -12.59 -48.69 13.56
C SER A 650 -14.02 -48.54 14.05
N SER A 651 -14.95 -48.24 13.13
CA SER A 651 -16.23 -48.98 12.88
C SER A 651 -17.37 -48.08 12.43
N SER A 652 -18.00 -48.46 11.32
CA SER A 652 -19.31 -48.00 10.87
C SER A 652 -20.33 -49.12 11.14
N PRO A 653 -21.62 -48.82 11.39
CA PRO A 653 -22.60 -49.07 10.32
C PRO A 653 -23.87 -48.17 10.29
N ILE A 654 -24.39 -48.03 9.05
CA ILE A 654 -25.80 -47.97 8.61
C ILE A 654 -26.61 -46.64 8.68
N LYS A 655 -27.26 -46.41 7.53
CA LYS A 655 -28.15 -45.34 7.06
C LYS A 655 -29.47 -45.23 7.82
N ILE A 656 -29.97 -44.00 8.01
CA ILE A 656 -31.40 -43.64 7.97
C ILE A 656 -31.53 -42.24 7.33
N GLU A 657 -32.39 -42.13 6.31
CA GLU A 657 -32.78 -40.88 5.64
C GLU A 657 -33.68 -40.01 6.54
N ASN A 658 -33.49 -38.69 6.52
CA ASN A 658 -34.58 -37.71 6.46
C ASN A 658 -34.08 -36.26 6.27
N SER A 659 -34.66 -35.61 5.27
CA SER A 659 -34.98 -34.17 5.13
C SER A 659 -33.92 -33.10 5.44
N SER A 660 -33.56 -32.37 4.39
CA SER A 660 -32.94 -31.03 4.34
C SER A 660 -33.58 -30.00 5.30
N PRO A 661 -32.79 -29.01 5.76
CA PRO A 661 -32.79 -27.71 5.10
C PRO A 661 -31.38 -27.16 4.79
N SER A 662 -31.29 -26.50 3.63
CA SER A 662 -30.31 -25.51 3.16
C SER A 662 -29.11 -25.18 4.07
N LYS A 663 -27.90 -25.54 3.62
CA LYS A 663 -26.64 -25.04 4.16
C LYS A 663 -26.39 -23.58 3.74
N PRO A 664 -25.82 -22.73 4.61
CA PRO A 664 -25.41 -21.38 4.26
C PRO A 664 -24.19 -21.40 3.34
N PHE A 665 -24.14 -20.42 2.44
CA PHE A 665 -23.08 -20.19 1.45
C PHE A 665 -21.70 -20.01 2.10
N ASP A 666 -20.68 -20.72 1.60
CA ASP A 666 -19.29 -20.62 2.04
C ASP A 666 -18.60 -19.42 1.36
N GLU A 667 -18.70 -18.23 1.96
CA GLU A 667 -18.10 -16.96 1.46
C GLU A 667 -16.56 -16.99 1.34
N LYS A 668 -15.88 -17.99 1.91
CA LYS A 668 -14.41 -18.02 2.04
C LYS A 668 -13.64 -18.42 0.78
N LYS A 669 -14.30 -18.82 -0.31
CA LYS A 669 -13.61 -19.19 -1.57
C LYS A 669 -13.45 -18.06 -2.59
N PHE A 670 -14.16 -16.94 -2.44
CA PHE A 670 -14.12 -15.84 -3.42
C PHE A 670 -13.20 -14.67 -3.04
N PHE A 671 -12.73 -14.60 -1.79
CA PHE A 671 -11.95 -13.46 -1.29
C PHE A 671 -10.74 -13.91 -0.47
N GLN A 672 -9.73 -14.50 -1.13
CA GLN A 672 -8.37 -14.44 -0.63
C GLN A 672 -7.61 -13.36 -1.43
N PRO A 673 -7.06 -12.31 -0.78
CA PRO A 673 -6.08 -11.45 -1.42
C PRO A 673 -4.82 -12.31 -1.60
N GLY A 674 -4.64 -12.81 -2.81
CA GLY A 674 -3.52 -13.68 -3.16
C GLY A 674 -2.20 -12.97 -2.94
N GLU A 675 -1.27 -13.68 -2.30
CA GLU A 675 0.15 -13.38 -2.22
C GLU A 675 0.68 -12.98 -3.61
N HIS A 676 1.56 -11.97 -3.64
CA HIS A 676 2.22 -11.44 -4.84
C HIS A 676 2.82 -12.54 -5.72
N CYS A 677 2.09 -12.97 -6.73
CA CYS A 677 2.61 -13.64 -7.91
C CYS A 677 1.81 -13.11 -9.09
N ASP A 678 2.41 -12.20 -9.84
CA ASP A 678 1.72 -11.35 -10.82
C ASP A 678 1.25 -12.17 -12.04
N PRO A 679 -0.06 -12.49 -12.18
CA PRO A 679 -0.57 -13.26 -13.31
C PRO A 679 -0.76 -12.39 -14.56
N PHE A 680 -0.47 -11.08 -14.47
CA PHE A 680 -0.76 -10.08 -15.49
C PHE A 680 0.46 -9.69 -16.34
N LEU A 681 1.66 -10.16 -15.99
CA LEU A 681 2.88 -9.93 -16.76
C LEU A 681 3.01 -10.97 -17.88
N ILE A 682 2.97 -10.50 -19.13
CA ILE A 682 3.39 -11.28 -20.30
C ILE A 682 4.90 -11.52 -20.13
N PRO A 683 5.40 -12.77 -20.15
CA PRO A 683 6.84 -12.99 -20.10
C PRO A 683 7.50 -12.34 -21.32
N ALA A 684 8.46 -11.44 -21.09
CA ALA A 684 9.34 -10.96 -22.13
C ALA A 684 9.93 -12.15 -22.88
N ILE A 685 9.78 -12.18 -24.20
CA ILE A 685 10.47 -13.16 -25.05
C ILE A 685 11.92 -12.69 -25.15
N SER A 686 12.66 -12.81 -24.05
CA SER A 686 14.12 -12.72 -24.05
C SER A 686 14.69 -14.12 -24.31
N SER A 687 15.67 -14.14 -25.20
CA SER A 687 16.32 -15.30 -25.77
C SER A 687 17.03 -16.16 -24.72
N SER A 688 16.39 -17.21 -24.21
CA SER A 688 17.06 -18.48 -23.90
C SER A 688 16.08 -19.54 -23.42
N SER A 689 16.30 -20.78 -23.87
CA SER A 689 15.52 -22.03 -23.67
C SER A 689 14.28 -22.21 -24.57
N SER A 690 14.42 -23.10 -25.58
CA SER A 690 13.46 -23.54 -26.64
C SER A 690 12.51 -22.45 -27.19
N PRO A 691 12.40 -22.25 -28.51
CA PRO A 691 11.60 -21.15 -29.02
C PRO A 691 10.11 -21.41 -28.77
N ARG A 692 9.59 -20.96 -27.62
CA ARG A 692 8.17 -20.93 -27.23
C ARG A 692 7.28 -20.35 -28.34
N TRP A 693 7.87 -19.51 -29.20
CA TRP A 693 7.23 -18.95 -30.39
C TRP A 693 6.94 -19.99 -31.50
N VAL A 694 7.74 -21.05 -31.65
CA VAL A 694 7.53 -22.13 -32.64
C VAL A 694 6.27 -22.91 -32.29
N GLU A 695 6.10 -23.29 -31.01
CA GLU A 695 4.92 -24.01 -30.55
C GLU A 695 3.63 -23.18 -30.73
N MET A 696 3.69 -21.88 -30.40
CA MET A 696 2.58 -20.95 -30.60
C MET A 696 2.16 -20.87 -32.07
N LEU A 697 3.10 -20.56 -32.97
CA LEU A 697 2.83 -20.45 -34.41
C LEU A 697 2.33 -21.78 -34.98
N HIS A 698 2.95 -22.89 -34.60
CA HIS A 698 2.55 -24.21 -35.07
C HIS A 698 1.11 -24.54 -34.70
N LYS A 699 0.72 -24.30 -33.44
CA LYS A 699 -0.64 -24.55 -32.97
C LYS A 699 -1.66 -23.69 -33.72
N SER A 700 -1.41 -22.38 -33.83
CA SER A 700 -2.31 -21.47 -34.52
C SER A 700 -2.40 -21.75 -36.02
N ALA A 701 -1.30 -22.11 -36.68
CA ALA A 701 -1.29 -22.49 -38.10
C ALA A 701 -2.04 -23.81 -38.35
N LEU A 702 -1.89 -24.82 -37.48
CA LEU A 702 -2.66 -26.07 -37.57
C LEU A 702 -4.17 -25.82 -37.42
N THR A 703 -4.57 -25.03 -36.44
CA THR A 703 -5.99 -24.66 -36.25
C THR A 703 -6.55 -23.91 -37.46
N LEU A 704 -5.77 -22.99 -38.05
CA LEU A 704 -6.20 -22.30 -39.25
C LEU A 704 -6.32 -23.25 -40.45
N ASN A 705 -5.36 -24.15 -40.61
CA ASN A 705 -5.37 -25.13 -41.70
C ASN A 705 -6.55 -26.10 -41.59
N SER A 706 -6.94 -26.52 -40.39
CA SER A 706 -8.14 -27.35 -40.21
C SER A 706 -9.41 -26.61 -40.63
N LEU A 707 -9.55 -25.33 -40.25
CA LEU A 707 -10.69 -24.49 -40.66
C LEU A 707 -10.75 -24.29 -42.19
N LEU A 708 -9.59 -24.24 -42.85
CA LEU A 708 -9.49 -24.13 -44.32
C LEU A 708 -9.72 -25.46 -45.06
N GLN A 709 -9.62 -26.60 -44.36
CA GLN A 709 -9.77 -27.95 -44.93
C GLN A 709 -11.18 -28.54 -44.78
N GLU A 710 -12.01 -28.05 -43.86
CA GLU A 710 -13.41 -28.47 -43.68
C GLU A 710 -14.31 -28.26 -44.92
N ASN A 711 -13.76 -27.71 -46.02
CA ASN A 711 -14.42 -27.52 -47.31
C ASN A 711 -13.54 -27.94 -48.53
N SER A 712 -12.66 -28.93 -48.38
CA SER A 712 -12.04 -29.61 -49.54
C SER A 712 -12.89 -30.76 -50.06
#